data_AF-A0A2P5E1D7-F1
#
_entry.id   AF-A0A2P5E1D7-F1
#
_cell.length_a   1.000
_cell.length_b   1.000
_cell.length_c   1.000
_cell.angle_alpha   90.00
_cell.angle_beta   90.00
_cell.angle_gamma   90.00
#
_symmetry.space_group_name_H-M   'P 1'
#
loop_
_entity.id
_entity.type
_entity.pdbx_description
1 polymer ?
#
loop_
_entity_poly.entity_id
_entity_poly.type
_entity_poly.pdbx_seq_one_letter_code
_entity_poly.pdbx_strand_id
1 'polypeptide(L)'
;MELGIDGLYHPSPEKTFASPPDSLLTAPQCSPTWTPTSHDFGRFSVQTSLAQSQIFLNRVQNHLSRESAIRALNDCWELTSLSIDFLGSCTGTVNKTSKTLPVSDAHDLLTSLSAVLTNLHTCLEGLELTPSAETVKNDVSQMINDHFKLHSVSLALFTQGWVPKDMGKVPFFPWMRHAEFRSGRLPTKIVSDRKRTIVETALKLLLLLVGAGREGVTVRDFVVVSKDGNWDFTTINDAIAVAPSNTNSTQGYFLIYVMAGVYEENVSIDKNKKYLYLLGDGINQTIITGNRSVGDNSTTFNSATLAVTGQGFLGVDLTVQNTAGPSKGQAVALRNGADKSTFYRCSFEAYQDTLYAHSQTQFYRECDIYGTVDFIFGNAAVVFQNCNIKPRLPLPGQFNAITAQGRTDPNQNTGTSIHNCNIVPSPDLAAANANATAGNGTFARTYLGRPWKEYSRTVYMQSYMDGFIDPAGWHEWVANDTIYYAEFDNRGPGSDTSRRVNWTGYHIIDARDAINFTVSRFLLGDNWLPKTAISRDNICKLTRFPSYCNTILLPNEDANIRHFGQYSIRTSLAQSHKFLNMVHSHLQVDSDNLLEPAAVRALEDCHELASLSVDLLESCIGTVNGTTQALPVSQANDVHTWLSGVVTNLQTCLEGLESAPSAENVKNDMSQTINDDTKLHSVSLALFTRGWVSNETVTVPLVSVLKVPVLPRVGDEIIKVSDFVVVSKDGSWDFTTINDAVAAVPDSAGACDGYFLIYVTAGVYEEYVSIASSKRHVFLLGDGINRTIITGNRSFVDGWTTFHSATLGNIYCYLVMIS
;
A
#
# COMPACT_ATOMS: atom_id res chain seq x y z
N MET A 1 -40.64 71.92 -33.24
CA MET A 1 -41.36 72.68 -32.21
C MET A 1 -41.24 71.83 -30.94
N GLU A 2 -40.25 72.07 -30.10
CA GLU A 2 -40.07 73.17 -29.11
C GLU A 2 -40.20 72.51 -27.72
N LEU A 3 -39.32 72.60 -26.71
CA LEU A 3 -38.16 73.44 -26.30
C LEU A 3 -37.27 72.53 -25.38
N GLY A 4 -35.94 72.63 -25.25
CA GLY A 4 -35.13 73.78 -24.80
C GLY A 4 -34.93 73.72 -23.26
N ILE A 5 -33.92 73.03 -22.73
CA ILE A 5 -32.58 73.51 -22.26
C ILE A 5 -32.62 74.57 -21.14
N ASP A 6 -32.04 74.23 -19.98
CA ASP A 6 -31.10 75.00 -19.11
C ASP A 6 -30.98 74.20 -17.79
N GLY A 7 -29.85 73.85 -17.18
CA GLY A 7 -28.43 74.12 -17.33
C GLY A 7 -27.81 73.76 -15.97
N LEU A 8 -26.60 73.17 -15.91
CA LEU A 8 -25.55 73.51 -14.94
C LEU A 8 -24.33 72.58 -15.08
N TYR A 9 -23.24 73.25 -15.41
CA TYR A 9 -21.87 72.80 -15.54
C TYR A 9 -21.17 73.03 -14.20
N HIS A 10 -20.50 72.01 -13.63
CA HIS A 10 -19.21 72.09 -12.92
C HIS A 10 -18.85 70.74 -12.27
N PRO A 11 -17.77 70.06 -12.71
CA PRO A 11 -17.09 69.07 -11.90
C PRO A 11 -15.67 69.52 -11.51
N SER A 12 -15.36 69.49 -10.21
CA SER A 12 -14.08 69.03 -9.63
C SER A 12 -14.13 69.19 -8.09
N PRO A 13 -13.32 68.45 -7.29
CA PRO A 13 -12.25 67.55 -7.71
C PRO A 13 -12.41 66.10 -7.22
N GLU A 14 -11.90 65.19 -8.06
CA GLU A 14 -11.53 63.83 -7.68
C GLU A 14 -10.56 63.87 -6.49
N LYS A 15 -10.87 63.08 -5.47
CA LYS A 15 -9.87 62.65 -4.49
C LYS A 15 -8.93 61.68 -5.20
N THR A 16 -7.74 62.16 -5.50
CA THR A 16 -6.58 61.36 -5.89
C THR A 16 -6.36 60.25 -4.88
N PHE A 17 -6.65 59.01 -5.27
CA PHE A 17 -6.02 57.85 -4.64
C PHE A 17 -4.55 57.87 -5.07
N ALA A 18 -3.66 57.88 -4.09
CA ALA A 18 -2.23 57.85 -4.33
C ALA A 18 -1.86 56.66 -5.22
N SER A 19 -1.22 56.98 -6.34
CA SER A 19 -0.48 56.02 -7.15
C SER A 19 0.48 55.24 -6.25
N PRO A 20 0.61 53.91 -6.40
CA PRO A 20 1.71 53.20 -5.76
C PRO A 20 3.05 53.77 -6.29
N PRO A 21 4.14 53.71 -5.51
CA PRO A 21 5.41 54.27 -5.95
C PRO A 21 5.88 53.56 -7.23
N ASP A 22 6.16 54.36 -8.28
CA ASP A 22 6.71 53.98 -9.59
C ASP A 22 8.08 53.27 -9.54
N SER A 23 8.56 52.84 -8.37
CA SER A 23 9.91 52.31 -8.17
C SER A 23 10.03 50.78 -8.26
N LEU A 24 8.95 50.04 -8.53
CA LEU A 24 8.97 48.56 -8.58
C LEU A 24 8.72 47.94 -9.98
N LEU A 25 8.46 48.75 -11.00
CA LEU A 25 8.12 48.27 -12.36
C LEU A 25 8.77 49.13 -13.45
N THR A 26 10.09 49.36 -13.38
CA THR A 26 10.84 49.82 -14.55
C THR A 26 11.26 48.59 -15.36
N ALA A 27 10.70 48.45 -16.57
CA ALA A 27 11.34 47.64 -17.60
C ALA A 27 12.82 48.10 -17.70
N PRO A 28 13.79 47.19 -17.84
CA PRO A 28 15.18 47.58 -17.89
C PRO A 28 15.35 48.64 -18.97
N GLN A 29 15.79 49.85 -18.58
CA GLN A 29 16.06 50.91 -19.54
C GLN A 29 17.09 50.38 -20.53
N CYS A 30 16.71 50.30 -21.79
CA CYS A 30 17.61 49.90 -22.87
C CYS A 30 18.72 50.94 -22.98
N SER A 31 19.82 50.73 -22.25
CA SER A 31 21.09 51.34 -22.59
C SER A 31 21.56 50.72 -23.91
N PRO A 32 22.21 51.47 -24.82
CA PRO A 32 22.66 50.95 -26.11
C PRO A 32 23.71 49.82 -26.03
N THR A 33 24.08 49.38 -24.83
CA THR A 33 25.16 48.43 -24.55
C THR A 33 24.72 47.19 -23.77
N TRP A 34 23.45 47.05 -23.38
CA TRP A 34 22.97 45.90 -22.62
C TRP A 34 22.13 44.95 -23.49
N THR A 35 22.64 43.74 -23.72
CA THR A 35 21.92 42.64 -24.38
C THR A 35 21.29 41.73 -23.31
N PRO A 36 19.96 41.79 -23.08
CA PRO A 36 19.31 40.97 -22.06
C PRO A 36 19.43 39.48 -22.37
N THR A 37 19.70 38.68 -21.34
CA THR A 37 19.80 37.22 -21.41
C THR A 37 18.45 36.55 -21.10
N SER A 38 18.32 35.26 -21.37
CA SER A 38 17.15 34.45 -20.93
C SER A 38 16.91 34.54 -19.42
N HIS A 39 17.96 34.72 -18.63
CA HIS A 39 17.87 34.91 -17.18
C HIS A 39 17.26 36.27 -16.81
N ASP A 40 17.53 37.31 -17.60
CA ASP A 40 16.96 38.65 -17.34
C ASP A 40 15.47 38.67 -17.64
N PHE A 41 15.07 38.10 -18.79
CA PHE A 41 13.66 37.92 -19.13
C PHE A 41 12.95 36.99 -18.14
N GLY A 42 13.59 35.90 -17.73
CA GLY A 42 13.01 34.96 -16.78
C GLY A 42 12.77 35.58 -15.40
N ARG A 43 13.74 36.36 -14.88
CA ARG A 43 13.56 37.11 -13.62
C ARG A 43 12.41 38.09 -13.71
N PHE A 44 12.40 38.91 -14.76
CA PHE A 44 11.34 39.88 -15.00
C PHE A 44 9.96 39.20 -15.08
N SER A 45 9.87 38.10 -15.83
CA SER A 45 8.64 37.33 -16.01
C SER A 45 8.11 36.76 -14.69
N VAL A 46 8.96 36.10 -13.89
CA VAL A 46 8.54 35.52 -12.60
C VAL A 46 8.15 36.62 -11.59
N GLN A 47 8.89 37.73 -11.54
CA GLN A 47 8.55 38.88 -10.70
C GLN A 47 7.22 39.52 -11.10
N THR A 48 6.98 39.65 -12.41
CA THR A 48 5.71 40.16 -12.93
C THR A 48 4.57 39.20 -12.59
N SER A 49 4.78 37.88 -12.76
CA SER A 49 3.83 36.85 -12.35
C SER A 49 3.46 36.95 -10.86
N LEU A 50 4.44 37.18 -9.99
CA LEU A 50 4.22 37.37 -8.55
C LEU A 50 3.38 38.62 -8.27
N ALA A 51 3.75 39.76 -8.86
CA ALA A 51 3.02 41.02 -8.67
C ALA A 51 1.57 40.93 -9.18
N GLN A 52 1.37 40.34 -10.35
CA GLN A 52 0.03 40.14 -10.92
C GLN A 52 -0.81 39.17 -10.09
N SER A 53 -0.21 38.10 -9.54
CA SER A 53 -0.92 37.18 -8.65
C SER A 53 -1.37 37.87 -7.35
N GLN A 54 -0.57 38.78 -6.81
CA GLN A 54 -0.96 39.59 -5.64
C GLN A 54 -2.13 40.54 -5.95
N ILE A 55 -2.13 41.15 -7.13
CA ILE A 55 -3.25 41.99 -7.60
C ILE A 55 -4.52 41.13 -7.75
N PHE A 56 -4.40 39.95 -8.36
CA PHE A 56 -5.51 39.02 -8.52
C PHE A 56 -6.09 38.58 -7.18
N LEU A 57 -5.24 38.21 -6.22
CA LEU A 57 -5.68 37.82 -4.88
C LEU A 57 -6.52 38.92 -4.22
N ASN A 58 -6.06 40.18 -4.31
CA ASN A 58 -6.81 41.33 -3.79
C ASN A 58 -8.16 41.52 -4.52
N ARG A 59 -8.19 41.29 -5.84
CA ARG A 59 -9.44 41.36 -6.62
C ARG A 59 -10.44 40.27 -6.20
N VAL A 60 -9.97 39.03 -6.05
CA VAL A 60 -10.77 37.91 -5.56
C VAL A 60 -11.27 38.17 -4.13
N GLN A 61 -10.41 38.69 -3.25
CA GLN A 61 -10.79 39.07 -1.88
C GLN A 61 -11.91 40.12 -1.85
N ASN A 62 -11.87 41.10 -2.75
CA ASN A 62 -12.93 42.11 -2.86
C ASN A 62 -14.27 41.48 -3.28
N HIS A 63 -14.25 40.53 -4.22
CA HIS A 63 -15.46 39.78 -4.59
C HIS A 63 -15.96 38.89 -3.45
N LEU A 64 -15.08 38.18 -2.75
CA LEU A 64 -15.44 37.38 -1.57
C LEU A 64 -16.15 38.21 -0.49
N SER A 65 -15.74 39.47 -0.29
CA SER A 65 -16.38 40.36 0.68
C SER A 65 -17.82 40.76 0.31
N ARG A 66 -18.18 40.67 -0.98
CA ARG A 66 -19.49 41.07 -1.53
C ARG A 66 -20.39 39.86 -1.81
N GLU A 67 -19.79 38.74 -2.22
CA GLU A 67 -20.47 37.56 -2.74
C GLU A 67 -19.95 36.27 -2.08
N SER A 68 -19.88 36.27 -0.75
CA SER A 68 -19.33 35.16 0.06
C SER A 68 -20.02 33.81 -0.13
N ALA A 69 -21.21 33.79 -0.74
CA ALA A 69 -21.94 32.57 -1.09
C ALA A 69 -21.32 31.81 -2.28
N ILE A 70 -20.47 32.44 -3.10
CA ILE A 70 -19.81 31.79 -4.24
C ILE A 70 -18.62 30.98 -3.73
N ARG A 71 -18.79 29.67 -3.55
CA ARG A 71 -17.75 28.78 -3.02
C ARG A 71 -16.49 28.75 -3.89
N ALA A 72 -16.64 28.84 -5.22
CA ALA A 72 -15.52 28.88 -6.15
C ALA A 72 -14.58 30.08 -5.94
N LEU A 73 -15.06 31.20 -5.38
CA LEU A 73 -14.20 32.33 -5.05
C LEU A 73 -13.24 32.00 -3.89
N ASN A 74 -13.66 31.16 -2.93
CA ASN A 74 -12.76 30.70 -1.85
C ASN A 74 -11.66 29.80 -2.43
N ASP A 75 -12.00 28.93 -3.38
CA ASP A 75 -11.03 28.08 -4.09
C ASP A 75 -9.99 28.96 -4.79
N CYS A 76 -10.46 29.94 -5.57
CA CYS A 76 -9.58 30.89 -6.25
C CYS A 76 -8.66 31.63 -5.30
N TRP A 77 -9.16 32.04 -4.13
CA TRP A 77 -8.35 32.73 -3.14
C TRP A 77 -7.26 31.81 -2.54
N GLU A 78 -7.62 30.60 -2.14
CA GLU A 78 -6.67 29.62 -1.58
C GLU A 78 -5.59 29.26 -2.61
N LEU A 79 -6.01 28.93 -3.83
CA LEU A 79 -5.13 28.55 -4.94
C LEU A 79 -4.19 29.70 -5.34
N THR A 80 -4.68 30.93 -5.38
CA THR A 80 -3.84 32.11 -5.66
C THR A 80 -2.86 32.39 -4.51
N SER A 81 -3.29 32.19 -3.25
CA SER A 81 -2.41 32.31 -2.09
C SER A 81 -1.24 31.33 -2.16
N LEU A 82 -1.49 30.08 -2.56
CA LEU A 82 -0.43 29.09 -2.80
C LEU A 82 0.49 29.48 -3.96
N SER A 83 -0.08 29.97 -5.07
CA SER A 83 0.70 30.43 -6.22
C SER A 83 1.65 31.57 -5.87
N ILE A 84 1.23 32.51 -5.01
CA ILE A 84 2.10 33.60 -4.53
C ILE A 84 3.29 33.06 -3.73
N ASP A 85 3.08 32.05 -2.88
CA ASP A 85 4.18 31.42 -2.12
C ASP A 85 5.19 30.75 -3.06
N PHE A 86 4.70 30.02 -4.07
CA PHE A 86 5.53 29.35 -5.08
C PHE A 86 6.34 30.36 -5.92
N LEU A 87 5.69 31.41 -6.42
CA LEU A 87 6.33 32.49 -7.19
C LEU A 87 7.33 33.28 -6.34
N GLY A 88 7.02 33.52 -5.06
CA GLY A 88 7.92 34.16 -4.11
C GLY A 88 9.19 33.34 -3.87
N SER A 89 9.04 32.03 -3.65
CA SER A 89 10.18 31.10 -3.52
C SER A 89 11.05 31.09 -4.78
N CYS A 90 10.43 30.99 -5.96
CA CYS A 90 11.14 31.03 -7.24
C CYS A 90 11.90 32.35 -7.42
N THR A 91 11.24 33.49 -7.20
CA THR A 91 11.84 34.84 -7.26
C THR A 91 13.07 34.95 -6.35
N GLY A 92 12.97 34.43 -5.13
CA GLY A 92 14.06 34.44 -4.15
C GLY A 92 15.30 33.64 -4.61
N THR A 93 15.12 32.63 -5.46
CA THR A 93 16.20 31.82 -6.01
C THR A 93 16.78 32.42 -7.30
N VAL A 94 15.93 32.78 -8.27
CA VAL A 94 16.38 33.28 -9.58
C VAL A 94 17.10 34.64 -9.50
N ASN A 95 16.85 35.42 -8.46
CA ASN A 95 17.55 36.68 -8.20
C ASN A 95 18.98 36.49 -7.67
N LYS A 96 19.32 35.30 -7.15
CA LYS A 96 20.65 35.03 -6.58
C LYS A 96 21.64 34.49 -7.59
N THR A 97 21.17 33.99 -8.74
CA THR A 97 22.03 33.29 -9.71
C THR A 97 21.55 33.44 -11.15
N SER A 98 22.53 33.56 -12.06
CA SER A 98 22.35 33.44 -13.52
C SER A 98 23.07 32.19 -14.05
N LYS A 99 23.15 31.14 -13.22
CA LYS A 99 23.65 29.82 -13.57
C LYS A 99 22.50 28.82 -13.48
N THR A 100 22.60 27.74 -14.25
CA THR A 100 21.74 26.56 -14.08
C THR A 100 21.75 26.09 -12.62
N LEU A 101 20.59 25.74 -12.10
CA LEU A 101 20.42 25.27 -10.74
C LEU A 101 20.86 23.79 -10.61
N PRO A 102 21.17 23.33 -9.38
CA PRO A 102 21.24 21.91 -9.08
C PRO A 102 19.95 21.21 -9.53
N VAL A 103 20.05 19.95 -9.99
CA VAL A 103 18.92 19.21 -10.57
C VAL A 103 17.71 19.16 -9.62
N SER A 104 17.94 18.93 -8.33
CA SER A 104 16.86 18.91 -7.33
C SER A 104 16.17 20.27 -7.18
N ASP A 105 16.93 21.36 -7.10
CA ASP A 105 16.38 22.72 -6.94
C ASP A 105 15.62 23.15 -8.20
N ALA A 106 16.17 22.83 -9.38
CA ALA A 106 15.54 23.07 -10.66
C ALA A 106 14.20 22.31 -10.76
N HIS A 107 14.18 21.04 -10.36
CA HIS A 107 12.99 20.19 -10.37
C HIS A 107 11.92 20.72 -9.41
N ASP A 108 12.26 21.03 -8.16
CA ASP A 108 11.32 21.53 -7.15
C ASP A 108 10.65 22.86 -7.59
N LEU A 109 11.43 23.78 -8.15
CA LEU A 109 10.91 25.05 -8.65
C LEU A 109 10.09 24.88 -9.94
N LEU A 110 10.49 23.98 -10.83
CA LEU A 110 9.72 23.66 -12.04
C LEU A 110 8.36 23.06 -11.69
N THR A 111 8.33 22.15 -10.72
CA THR A 111 7.09 21.58 -10.17
C THR A 111 6.21 22.67 -9.54
N SER A 112 6.81 23.57 -8.75
CA SER A 112 6.08 24.69 -8.12
C SER A 112 5.49 25.66 -9.14
N LEU A 113 6.24 26.03 -10.19
CA LEU A 113 5.73 26.87 -11.29
C LEU A 113 4.65 26.13 -12.11
N SER A 114 4.78 24.81 -12.28
CA SER A 114 3.73 23.99 -12.91
C SER A 114 2.44 23.99 -12.10
N ALA A 115 2.54 23.98 -10.76
CA ALA A 115 1.40 24.12 -9.86
C ALA A 115 0.75 25.51 -9.93
N VAL A 116 1.49 26.59 -10.18
CA VAL A 116 0.91 27.94 -10.37
C VAL A 116 -0.10 27.95 -11.52
N LEU A 117 0.26 27.36 -12.67
CA LEU A 117 -0.65 27.20 -13.81
C LEU A 117 -1.86 26.33 -13.46
N THR A 118 -1.62 25.22 -12.76
CA THR A 118 -2.68 24.29 -12.33
C THR A 118 -3.68 24.97 -11.40
N ASN A 119 -3.19 25.69 -10.39
CA ASN A 119 -4.00 26.45 -9.44
C ASN A 119 -4.90 27.47 -10.15
N LEU A 120 -4.35 28.19 -11.14
CA LEU A 120 -5.09 29.17 -11.91
C LEU A 120 -6.18 28.51 -12.76
N HIS A 121 -5.90 27.36 -13.36
CA HIS A 121 -6.87 26.58 -14.12
C HIS A 121 -8.00 26.04 -13.24
N THR A 122 -7.67 25.46 -12.08
CA THR A 122 -8.67 24.95 -11.13
C THR A 122 -9.60 26.07 -10.64
N CYS A 123 -9.05 27.27 -10.39
CA CYS A 123 -9.85 28.45 -10.05
C CYS A 123 -10.85 28.80 -11.18
N LEU A 124 -10.38 28.84 -12.43
CA LEU A 124 -11.23 29.15 -13.58
C LEU A 124 -12.37 28.15 -13.73
N GLU A 125 -12.09 26.85 -13.68
CA GLU A 125 -13.10 25.80 -13.80
C GLU A 125 -14.12 25.86 -12.68
N GLY A 126 -13.69 26.14 -11.45
CA GLY A 126 -14.60 26.34 -10.33
C GLY A 126 -15.60 27.48 -10.60
N LEU A 127 -15.12 28.60 -11.16
CA LEU A 127 -15.97 29.73 -11.54
C LEU A 127 -16.90 29.39 -12.71
N GLU A 128 -16.42 28.67 -13.72
CA GLU A 128 -17.21 28.27 -14.88
C GLU A 128 -18.34 27.30 -14.52
N LEU A 129 -18.10 26.41 -13.56
CA LEU A 129 -19.09 25.45 -13.06
C LEU A 129 -20.07 26.05 -12.05
N THR A 130 -19.91 27.33 -11.68
CA THR A 130 -20.76 28.00 -10.68
C THR A 130 -21.67 29.04 -11.35
N PRO A 131 -22.95 28.72 -11.66
CA PRO A 131 -23.84 29.64 -12.37
C PRO A 131 -24.05 31.00 -11.68
N SER A 132 -23.99 31.03 -10.34
CA SER A 132 -24.12 32.26 -9.56
C SER A 132 -22.91 33.20 -9.67
N ALA A 133 -21.82 32.78 -10.31
CA ALA A 133 -20.58 33.54 -10.44
C ALA A 133 -20.48 34.34 -11.76
N GLU A 134 -21.53 34.42 -12.58
CA GLU A 134 -21.46 34.99 -13.93
C GLU A 134 -20.93 36.44 -13.98
N THR A 135 -21.34 37.30 -13.04
CA THR A 135 -20.86 38.70 -12.95
C THR A 135 -19.37 38.76 -12.60
N VAL A 136 -18.94 37.94 -11.65
CA VAL A 136 -17.54 37.82 -11.22
C VAL A 136 -16.70 37.23 -12.34
N LYS A 137 -17.19 36.17 -12.98
CA LYS A 137 -16.56 35.49 -14.11
C LYS A 137 -16.21 36.49 -15.20
N ASN A 138 -17.14 37.35 -15.61
CA ASN A 138 -16.87 38.37 -16.62
C ASN A 138 -15.80 39.39 -16.20
N ASP A 139 -15.70 39.69 -14.90
CA ASP A 139 -14.69 40.59 -14.36
C ASP A 139 -13.29 39.96 -14.27
N VAL A 140 -13.20 38.66 -13.95
CA VAL A 140 -11.92 38.01 -13.64
C VAL A 140 -11.38 37.11 -14.75
N SER A 141 -12.22 36.62 -15.68
CA SER A 141 -11.80 35.63 -16.70
C SER A 141 -10.70 36.17 -17.60
N GLN A 142 -10.78 37.43 -18.02
CA GLN A 142 -9.74 38.04 -18.85
C GLN A 142 -8.42 38.13 -18.09
N MET A 143 -8.46 38.51 -16.81
CA MET A 143 -7.28 38.56 -15.94
C MET A 143 -6.66 37.17 -15.76
N ILE A 144 -7.48 36.14 -15.52
CA ILE A 144 -7.05 34.75 -15.44
C ILE A 144 -6.37 34.30 -16.74
N ASN A 145 -6.98 34.57 -17.90
CA ASN A 145 -6.41 34.20 -19.20
C ASN A 145 -5.06 34.87 -19.47
N ASP A 146 -4.92 36.14 -19.12
CA ASP A 146 -3.67 36.86 -19.30
C ASP A 146 -2.60 36.40 -18.29
N HIS A 147 -3.01 36.03 -17.06
CA HIS A 147 -2.12 35.44 -16.07
C HIS A 147 -1.65 34.05 -16.49
N PHE A 148 -2.50 33.24 -17.12
CA PHE A 148 -2.12 31.94 -17.65
C PHE A 148 -1.01 32.06 -18.70
N LYS A 149 -1.17 32.99 -19.65
CA LYS A 149 -0.12 33.28 -20.65
C LYS A 149 1.18 33.74 -19.98
N LEU A 150 1.08 34.64 -19.01
CA LEU A 150 2.25 35.15 -18.30
C LEU A 150 3.00 34.06 -17.52
N HIS A 151 2.27 33.20 -16.81
CA HIS A 151 2.84 32.08 -16.06
C HIS A 151 3.44 31.01 -16.97
N SER A 152 2.82 30.75 -18.12
CA SER A 152 3.38 29.88 -19.18
C SER A 152 4.71 30.42 -19.70
N VAL A 153 4.79 31.72 -19.98
CA VAL A 153 6.05 32.39 -20.35
C VAL A 153 7.08 32.29 -19.21
N SER A 154 6.68 32.50 -17.96
CA SER A 154 7.57 32.32 -16.79
C SER A 154 8.14 30.91 -16.71
N LEU A 155 7.31 29.89 -16.92
CA LEU A 155 7.70 28.48 -16.88
C LEU A 155 8.68 28.14 -18.02
N ALA A 156 8.41 28.61 -19.24
CA ALA A 156 9.27 28.39 -20.40
C ALA A 156 10.64 29.06 -20.23
N LEU A 157 10.67 30.33 -19.81
CA LEU A 157 11.91 31.06 -19.55
C LEU A 157 12.69 30.48 -18.38
N PHE A 158 12.00 30.01 -17.33
CA PHE A 158 12.64 29.30 -16.22
C PHE A 158 13.34 28.03 -16.72
N THR A 159 12.64 27.25 -17.55
CA THR A 159 13.18 26.03 -18.16
C THR A 159 14.41 26.31 -19.02
N GLN A 160 14.41 27.40 -19.80
CA GLN A 160 15.56 27.77 -20.63
C GLN A 160 16.75 28.34 -19.83
N GLY A 161 16.50 29.08 -18.76
CA GLY A 161 17.53 29.77 -17.98
C GLY A 161 18.17 28.89 -16.91
N TRP A 162 17.36 28.22 -16.08
CA TRP A 162 17.82 27.61 -14.83
C TRP A 162 17.77 26.09 -14.80
N VAL A 163 17.09 25.44 -15.75
CA VAL A 163 16.99 23.96 -15.80
C VAL A 163 18.15 23.37 -16.62
N PRO A 164 18.90 22.38 -16.08
CA PRO A 164 19.94 21.68 -16.84
C PRO A 164 19.37 20.95 -18.07
N LYS A 165 20.06 21.02 -19.22
CA LYS A 165 19.64 20.38 -20.48
C LYS A 165 19.60 18.84 -20.41
N ASP A 166 20.33 18.24 -19.48
CA ASP A 166 20.50 16.78 -19.33
C ASP A 166 19.74 16.21 -18.11
N MET A 167 18.59 16.77 -17.74
CA MET A 167 17.77 16.30 -16.59
C MET A 167 17.47 14.78 -16.62
N GLY A 168 17.53 14.11 -17.78
CA GLY A 168 17.34 12.66 -17.96
C GLY A 168 18.60 11.78 -17.97
N LYS A 169 19.80 12.32 -17.71
CA LYS A 169 21.08 11.56 -17.72
C LYS A 169 21.88 11.72 -16.42
N VAL A 170 21.23 11.62 -15.26
CA VAL A 170 21.94 11.75 -13.98
C VAL A 170 22.67 10.43 -13.64
N PRO A 171 23.99 10.44 -13.37
CA PRO A 171 24.70 9.30 -12.80
C PRO A 171 24.29 9.10 -11.33
N PHE A 172 24.22 7.85 -10.89
CA PHE A 172 24.05 7.46 -9.49
C PHE A 172 25.20 8.03 -8.64
N PHE A 173 24.90 8.85 -7.62
CA PHE A 173 25.89 9.38 -6.67
C PHE A 173 25.56 8.93 -5.23
N PRO A 174 26.51 8.32 -4.50
CA PRO A 174 26.33 7.96 -3.10
C PRO A 174 26.69 9.12 -2.13
N TRP A 175 25.89 9.23 -1.07
CA TRP A 175 26.16 9.88 0.23
C TRP A 175 26.09 11.42 0.35
N MET A 176 25.16 11.89 1.20
CA MET A 176 25.37 13.03 2.12
C MET A 176 24.84 12.70 3.53
N ARG A 177 25.68 12.94 4.55
CA ARG A 177 25.40 12.69 5.98
C ARG A 177 24.54 13.81 6.55
N HIS A 178 23.53 13.46 7.36
CA HIS A 178 22.80 14.41 8.20
C HIS A 178 23.22 14.25 9.67
N ALA A 179 23.40 15.38 10.36
CA ALA A 179 23.96 15.50 11.71
C ALA A 179 22.93 15.24 12.85
N GLU A 180 23.45 14.93 14.04
CA GLU A 180 22.74 14.41 15.23
C GLU A 180 21.79 15.41 15.93
N PHE A 181 20.72 14.88 16.57
CA PHE A 181 19.64 15.63 17.25
C PHE A 181 19.75 15.68 18.79
N ARG A 182 19.23 16.76 19.38
CA ARG A 182 18.91 16.89 20.82
C ARG A 182 17.41 17.15 21.02
N SER A 183 16.79 16.42 21.94
CA SER A 183 15.35 16.43 22.27
C SER A 183 14.95 17.51 23.30
N GLY A 184 13.81 18.16 23.11
CA GLY A 184 13.14 18.99 24.13
C GLY A 184 11.64 18.68 24.22
N ARG A 185 11.07 18.64 25.45
CA ARG A 185 9.66 18.36 25.75
C ARG A 185 8.87 19.63 26.08
N LEU A 186 7.60 19.67 25.70
CA LEU A 186 6.57 20.63 26.15
C LEU A 186 5.54 19.93 27.07
N PRO A 187 4.84 20.65 27.97
CA PRO A 187 3.98 20.04 28.98
C PRO A 187 2.53 19.80 28.49
N THR A 188 1.96 18.63 28.84
CA THR A 188 0.57 18.23 28.50
C THR A 188 -0.27 17.97 29.76
N LYS A 189 -1.57 18.25 29.68
CA LYS A 189 -2.59 18.01 30.73
C LYS A 189 -2.97 16.51 30.82
N ILE A 190 -3.57 16.18 31.97
CA ILE A 190 -3.61 14.86 32.63
C ILE A 190 -4.54 13.84 31.93
N VAL A 191 -3.95 12.78 31.35
CA VAL A 191 -4.54 11.46 31.11
C VAL A 191 -3.79 10.47 32.02
N SER A 192 -4.47 9.49 32.63
CA SER A 192 -3.85 8.62 33.65
C SER A 192 -2.58 7.93 33.12
N ASP A 193 -1.47 8.05 33.86
CA ASP A 193 -0.11 7.62 33.47
C ASP A 193 0.02 6.15 33.03
N ARG A 194 -0.94 5.29 33.40
CA ARG A 194 -0.94 3.85 33.09
C ARG A 194 -1.36 3.51 31.64
N LYS A 195 -2.36 4.20 31.08
CA LYS A 195 -2.80 4.01 29.68
C LYS A 195 -1.77 4.60 28.70
N ARG A 196 -1.17 5.74 29.07
CA ARG A 196 -0.11 6.42 28.32
C ARG A 196 1.14 5.56 28.17
N THR A 197 1.54 4.82 29.20
CA THR A 197 2.74 3.94 29.14
C THR A 197 2.55 2.73 28.21
N ILE A 198 1.36 2.13 28.18
CA ILE A 198 1.05 0.96 27.32
C ILE A 198 0.98 1.39 25.85
N VAL A 199 0.32 2.49 25.54
CA VAL A 199 0.27 3.02 24.16
C VAL A 199 1.55 3.73 23.77
N GLU A 200 2.30 4.37 24.66
CA GLU A 200 3.68 4.77 24.34
C GLU A 200 4.54 3.54 24.02
N THR A 201 4.33 2.40 24.66
CA THR A 201 5.10 1.18 24.38
C THR A 201 4.63 0.52 23.09
N ALA A 202 3.31 0.45 22.84
CA ALA A 202 2.71 -0.12 21.63
C ALA A 202 2.92 0.79 20.40
N LEU A 203 2.87 2.12 20.57
CA LEU A 203 3.16 3.11 19.56
C LEU A 203 4.67 3.28 19.37
N LYS A 204 5.52 3.15 20.40
CA LYS A 204 6.97 2.96 20.19
C LYS A 204 7.23 1.65 19.46
N LEU A 205 6.49 0.57 19.73
CA LEU A 205 6.55 -0.66 18.95
C LEU A 205 6.10 -0.42 17.51
N LEU A 206 4.98 0.29 17.29
CA LEU A 206 4.44 0.63 15.98
C LEU A 206 5.38 1.57 15.21
N LEU A 207 5.98 2.55 15.87
CA LEU A 207 7.02 3.45 15.37
C LEU A 207 8.35 2.70 15.13
N LEU A 208 8.67 1.68 15.92
CA LEU A 208 9.79 0.76 15.68
C LEU A 208 9.48 -0.19 14.50
N LEU A 209 8.22 -0.54 14.27
CA LEU A 209 7.73 -1.36 13.16
C LEU A 209 7.63 -0.54 11.86
N VAL A 210 7.37 0.76 11.96
CA VAL A 210 7.26 1.73 10.85
C VAL A 210 8.58 2.46 10.57
N GLY A 211 9.52 2.50 11.52
CA GLY A 211 10.67 3.42 11.48
C GLY A 211 11.87 3.05 12.36
N ALA A 212 12.20 1.76 12.52
CA ALA A 212 13.52 1.43 13.05
C ALA A 212 14.57 1.44 11.94
N GLY A 213 15.73 2.05 12.19
CA GLY A 213 16.84 2.22 11.27
C GLY A 213 17.37 3.63 11.48
N ARG A 214 18.68 3.83 11.57
CA ARG A 214 19.29 5.17 11.73
C ARG A 214 19.04 6.12 10.53
N GLU A 215 18.20 5.70 9.57
CA GLU A 215 17.64 6.45 8.43
C GLU A 215 16.13 6.16 8.23
N GLY A 216 15.37 5.93 9.31
CA GLY A 216 13.90 5.76 9.29
C GLY A 216 13.12 7.09 9.33
N VAL A 217 11.79 7.04 9.21
CA VAL A 217 10.92 8.22 9.38
C VAL A 217 11.11 8.79 10.80
N THR A 218 11.81 9.91 10.92
CA THR A 218 12.01 10.59 12.22
C THR A 218 10.69 11.15 12.69
N VAL A 219 10.17 10.70 13.84
CA VAL A 219 8.98 11.27 14.49
C VAL A 219 9.41 12.10 15.69
N ARG A 220 9.03 13.37 15.69
CA ARG A 220 9.37 14.35 16.72
C ARG A 220 8.49 14.23 17.94
N ASP A 221 7.19 14.08 17.71
CA ASP A 221 6.15 14.04 18.73
C ASP A 221 4.90 13.37 18.15
N PHE A 222 3.96 12.97 19.00
CA PHE A 222 2.74 12.32 18.56
C PHE A 222 1.51 12.61 19.44
N VAL A 223 0.33 12.42 18.87
CA VAL A 223 -0.97 12.43 19.55
C VAL A 223 -1.84 11.27 19.06
N VAL A 224 -2.80 10.85 19.88
CA VAL A 224 -3.70 9.73 19.59
C VAL A 224 -5.16 10.20 19.48
N VAL A 225 -5.82 9.77 18.41
CA VAL A 225 -7.24 10.03 18.14
C VAL A 225 -8.03 8.74 18.31
N SER A 226 -9.08 8.78 19.14
CA SER A 226 -9.99 7.65 19.36
C SER A 226 -11.41 8.12 19.67
N LYS A 227 -12.39 7.46 19.05
CA LYS A 227 -13.81 7.76 19.26
C LYS A 227 -14.32 7.51 20.68
N ASP A 228 -13.68 6.63 21.42
CA ASP A 228 -14.10 6.27 22.78
C ASP A 228 -13.81 7.37 23.83
N GLY A 229 -13.11 8.45 23.43
CA GLY A 229 -12.79 9.59 24.29
C GLY A 229 -11.75 9.31 25.37
N ASN A 230 -11.10 8.14 25.33
CA ASN A 230 -10.13 7.73 26.34
C ASN A 230 -8.69 8.20 26.05
N TRP A 231 -8.50 8.95 24.97
CA TRP A 231 -7.19 9.36 24.41
C TRP A 231 -7.13 10.89 24.23
N ASP A 232 -6.11 11.39 23.53
CA ASP A 232 -5.84 12.84 23.44
C ASP A 232 -6.99 13.60 22.75
N PHE A 233 -7.54 13.03 21.67
CA PHE A 233 -8.63 13.63 20.90
C PHE A 233 -9.67 12.60 20.47
N THR A 234 -10.90 13.07 20.25
CA THR A 234 -11.99 12.27 19.64
C THR A 234 -12.13 12.49 18.13
N THR A 235 -11.56 13.58 17.61
CA THR A 235 -11.64 13.98 16.21
C THR A 235 -10.24 14.16 15.61
N ILE A 236 -10.14 13.95 14.30
CA ILE A 236 -8.87 14.15 13.57
C ILE A 236 -8.55 15.64 13.45
N ASN A 237 -9.56 16.49 13.26
CA ASN A 237 -9.37 17.94 13.17
C ASN A 237 -8.80 18.55 14.45
N ASP A 238 -9.21 18.10 15.64
CA ASP A 238 -8.64 18.59 16.91
C ASP A 238 -7.16 18.22 17.06
N ALA A 239 -6.78 17.02 16.63
CA ALA A 239 -5.38 16.59 16.63
C ALA A 239 -4.50 17.39 15.66
N ILE A 240 -5.03 17.74 14.48
CA ILE A 240 -4.34 18.62 13.53
C ILE A 240 -4.19 20.03 14.09
N ALA A 241 -5.20 20.54 14.79
CA ALA A 241 -5.18 21.89 15.35
C ALA A 241 -3.98 22.10 16.29
N VAL A 242 -3.66 21.11 17.14
CA VAL A 242 -2.53 21.17 18.07
C VAL A 242 -1.17 20.89 17.46
N ALA A 243 -1.13 20.28 16.27
CA ALA A 243 0.14 19.96 15.61
C ALA A 243 0.96 21.23 15.30
N PRO A 244 2.30 21.17 15.38
CA PRO A 244 3.15 22.32 15.10
C PRO A 244 3.00 22.80 13.66
N SER A 245 3.04 24.11 13.47
CA SER A 245 3.03 24.73 12.15
C SER A 245 4.45 25.07 11.69
N ASN A 246 4.66 24.99 10.38
CA ASN A 246 5.91 25.29 9.66
C ASN A 246 7.11 24.46 10.11
N THR A 247 6.87 23.21 10.51
CA THR A 247 7.90 22.20 10.72
C THR A 247 8.74 22.04 9.44
N ASN A 248 10.05 21.86 9.58
CA ASN A 248 10.95 21.56 8.47
C ASN A 248 11.35 20.08 8.46
N SER A 249 11.94 19.60 7.36
CA SER A 249 12.32 18.19 7.20
C SER A 249 13.30 17.70 8.25
N THR A 250 14.18 18.57 8.77
CA THR A 250 15.15 18.17 9.78
C THR A 250 14.47 17.97 11.14
N GLN A 251 13.42 18.70 11.47
CA GLN A 251 12.71 18.53 12.74
C GLN A 251 11.94 17.21 12.89
N GLY A 252 11.76 16.45 11.79
CA GLY A 252 10.99 15.21 11.77
C GLY A 252 9.48 15.43 11.74
N TYR A 253 8.75 14.33 11.59
CA TYR A 253 7.30 14.28 11.47
C TYR A 253 6.60 14.49 12.82
N PHE A 254 5.41 15.10 12.78
CA PHE A 254 4.46 15.04 13.90
C PHE A 254 3.41 13.98 13.59
N LEU A 255 3.34 12.94 14.43
CA LEU A 255 2.48 11.79 14.22
C LEU A 255 1.08 12.00 14.84
N ILE A 256 0.05 11.82 14.04
CA ILE A 256 -1.33 11.67 14.48
C ILE A 256 -1.70 10.20 14.24
N TYR A 257 -1.78 9.43 15.32
CA TYR A 257 -2.24 8.05 15.28
C TYR A 257 -3.75 8.01 15.47
N VAL A 258 -4.46 7.42 14.51
CA VAL A 258 -5.92 7.37 14.47
C VAL A 258 -6.35 5.91 14.60
N MET A 259 -6.89 5.58 15.76
CA MET A 259 -7.34 4.21 16.05
C MET A 259 -8.50 3.78 15.14
N ALA A 260 -8.79 2.49 15.11
CA ALA A 260 -9.89 1.91 14.34
C ALA A 260 -11.23 2.60 14.67
N GLY A 261 -11.98 2.92 13.62
CA GLY A 261 -13.25 3.64 13.71
C GLY A 261 -13.61 4.37 12.41
N VAL A 262 -14.87 4.80 12.31
CA VAL A 262 -15.41 5.54 11.16
C VAL A 262 -15.54 7.03 11.49
N TYR A 263 -14.57 7.85 11.12
CA TYR A 263 -14.51 9.28 11.40
C TYR A 263 -15.28 10.07 10.32
N GLU A 264 -16.51 10.48 10.64
CA GLU A 264 -17.36 11.34 9.80
C GLU A 264 -16.89 12.80 9.88
N GLU A 265 -15.81 13.11 9.17
CA GLU A 265 -15.15 14.41 9.17
C GLU A 265 -14.66 14.77 7.77
N ASN A 266 -14.76 16.05 7.41
CA ASN A 266 -13.98 16.58 6.29
C ASN A 266 -12.71 17.18 6.87
N VAL A 267 -11.55 16.65 6.48
CA VAL A 267 -10.25 16.94 7.08
C VAL A 267 -9.39 17.76 6.12
N SER A 268 -8.80 18.86 6.59
CA SER A 268 -7.86 19.69 5.83
C SER A 268 -6.49 19.71 6.49
N ILE A 269 -5.45 19.42 5.72
CA ILE A 269 -4.04 19.58 6.09
C ILE A 269 -3.49 20.80 5.38
N ASP A 270 -3.60 21.96 6.04
CA ASP A 270 -3.24 23.25 5.45
C ASP A 270 -1.73 23.37 5.14
N LYS A 271 -1.37 24.31 4.27
CA LYS A 271 0.02 24.54 3.78
C LYS A 271 1.06 24.76 4.88
N ASN A 272 0.64 25.25 6.04
CA ASN A 272 1.51 25.46 7.20
C ASN A 272 1.68 24.19 8.05
N LYS A 273 0.84 23.16 7.92
CA LYS A 273 0.93 21.89 8.66
C LYS A 273 1.84 20.90 7.93
N LYS A 274 3.13 21.24 7.86
CA LYS A 274 4.17 20.47 7.14
C LYS A 274 4.66 19.27 7.94
N TYR A 275 5.07 18.21 7.24
CA TYR A 275 5.61 16.96 7.80
C TYR A 275 4.67 16.35 8.85
N LEU A 276 3.38 16.33 8.55
CA LEU A 276 2.42 15.54 9.32
C LEU A 276 2.45 14.08 8.88
N TYR A 277 2.42 13.18 9.86
CA TYR A 277 2.26 11.75 9.65
C TYR A 277 0.91 11.31 10.21
N LEU A 278 -0.04 10.97 9.35
CA LEU A 278 -1.32 10.37 9.72
C LEU A 278 -1.25 8.85 9.58
N LEU A 279 -1.38 8.12 10.68
CA LEU A 279 -1.30 6.66 10.73
C LEU A 279 -2.60 6.07 11.25
N GLY A 280 -3.22 5.15 10.51
CA GLY A 280 -4.38 4.37 10.97
C GLY A 280 -4.02 2.96 11.44
N ASP A 281 -5.04 2.19 11.85
CA ASP A 281 -4.91 0.78 12.23
C ASP A 281 -4.99 -0.20 11.05
N GLY A 282 -5.24 0.30 9.83
CA GLY A 282 -5.34 -0.50 8.62
C GLY A 282 -6.45 -0.03 7.67
N ILE A 283 -6.33 -0.42 6.40
CA ILE A 283 -7.43 -0.35 5.42
C ILE A 283 -8.66 -1.05 6.02
N ASN A 284 -9.83 -0.43 5.90
CA ASN A 284 -11.12 -0.88 6.47
C ASN A 284 -11.19 -0.90 8.01
N GLN A 285 -10.14 -0.52 8.73
CA GLN A 285 -10.15 -0.39 10.20
C GLN A 285 -10.32 1.08 10.60
N THR A 286 -9.49 1.96 10.05
CA THR A 286 -9.57 3.41 10.25
C THR A 286 -10.13 4.06 8.99
N ILE A 287 -11.36 4.57 9.05
CA ILE A 287 -12.08 5.11 7.89
C ILE A 287 -12.37 6.59 8.12
N ILE A 288 -11.90 7.48 7.25
CA ILE A 288 -12.29 8.90 7.19
C ILE A 288 -13.35 9.04 6.10
N THR A 289 -14.53 9.55 6.45
CA THR A 289 -15.68 9.54 5.52
C THR A 289 -16.37 10.89 5.44
N GLY A 290 -16.71 11.28 4.21
CA GLY A 290 -17.50 12.48 3.87
C GLY A 290 -18.48 12.18 2.74
N ASN A 291 -19.25 13.19 2.34
CA ASN A 291 -20.27 13.06 1.28
C ASN A 291 -20.50 14.36 0.49
N ARG A 292 -19.55 15.30 0.52
CA ARG A 292 -19.68 16.55 -0.26
C ARG A 292 -19.56 16.23 -1.75
N SER A 293 -20.36 16.90 -2.56
CA SER A 293 -20.41 16.68 -4.01
C SER A 293 -20.83 17.94 -4.76
N VAL A 294 -20.52 18.00 -6.05
CA VAL A 294 -21.00 19.08 -6.93
C VAL A 294 -22.53 19.06 -7.04
N GLY A 295 -23.14 17.88 -7.08
CA GLY A 295 -24.60 17.72 -7.06
C GLY A 295 -25.28 18.29 -5.81
N ASP A 296 -24.54 18.54 -4.73
CA ASP A 296 -25.00 19.18 -3.49
C ASP A 296 -24.35 20.56 -3.26
N ASN A 297 -24.11 21.31 -4.35
CA ASN A 297 -23.59 22.68 -4.35
C ASN A 297 -22.18 22.84 -3.73
N SER A 298 -21.34 21.81 -3.76
CA SER A 298 -19.89 21.96 -3.57
C SER A 298 -19.21 22.30 -4.90
N THR A 299 -17.98 22.79 -4.84
CA THR A 299 -17.06 22.69 -5.98
C THR A 299 -16.38 21.32 -5.94
N THR A 300 -15.84 20.84 -7.06
CA THR A 300 -15.01 19.63 -7.09
C THR A 300 -13.84 19.76 -6.11
N PHE A 301 -13.16 20.91 -6.10
CA PHE A 301 -12.02 21.19 -5.22
C PHE A 301 -12.37 21.07 -3.72
N ASN A 302 -13.51 21.61 -3.28
CA ASN A 302 -13.95 21.55 -1.88
C ASN A 302 -14.79 20.31 -1.52
N SER A 303 -15.05 19.42 -2.48
CA SER A 303 -15.78 18.17 -2.23
C SER A 303 -14.94 17.11 -1.50
N ALA A 304 -13.62 17.34 -1.40
CA ALA A 304 -12.67 16.41 -0.81
C ALA A 304 -13.01 16.07 0.65
N THR A 305 -13.04 14.78 0.97
CA THR A 305 -13.14 14.29 2.36
C THR A 305 -11.83 14.50 3.11
N LEU A 306 -10.69 14.20 2.48
CA LEU A 306 -9.36 14.58 2.94
C LEU A 306 -8.71 15.50 1.91
N ALA A 307 -8.35 16.71 2.33
CA ALA A 307 -7.59 17.67 1.53
C ALA A 307 -6.19 17.85 2.13
N VAL A 308 -5.13 17.69 1.32
CA VAL A 308 -3.74 17.78 1.76
C VAL A 308 -2.97 18.81 0.94
N THR A 309 -2.49 19.84 1.61
CA THR A 309 -1.66 20.92 1.03
C THR A 309 -0.34 21.09 1.80
N GLY A 310 -0.25 20.59 3.03
CA GLY A 310 0.98 20.60 3.84
C GLY A 310 2.09 19.73 3.26
N GLN A 311 3.22 20.35 2.89
CA GLN A 311 4.41 19.69 2.34
C GLN A 311 4.89 18.52 3.21
N GLY A 312 5.32 17.44 2.58
CA GLY A 312 5.91 16.28 3.26
C GLY A 312 4.89 15.46 4.04
N PHE A 313 3.59 15.54 3.70
CA PHE A 313 2.55 14.74 4.35
C PHE A 313 2.75 13.24 4.09
N LEU A 314 2.60 12.43 5.13
CA LEU A 314 2.65 10.97 5.09
C LEU A 314 1.33 10.38 5.61
N GLY A 315 0.62 9.62 4.78
CA GLY A 315 -0.57 8.85 5.18
C GLY A 315 -0.30 7.35 5.12
N VAL A 316 -0.66 6.60 6.16
CA VAL A 316 -0.42 5.15 6.20
C VAL A 316 -1.60 4.41 6.85
N ASP A 317 -1.95 3.24 6.32
CA ASP A 317 -2.87 2.27 6.92
C ASP A 317 -4.27 2.84 7.25
N LEU A 318 -4.91 3.51 6.29
CA LEU A 318 -6.24 4.12 6.47
C LEU A 318 -7.07 4.10 5.19
N THR A 319 -8.39 4.18 5.33
CA THR A 319 -9.35 4.38 4.23
C THR A 319 -9.86 5.81 4.25
N VAL A 320 -9.91 6.47 3.08
CA VAL A 320 -10.61 7.75 2.87
C VAL A 320 -11.71 7.52 1.85
N GLN A 321 -12.95 7.83 2.20
CA GLN A 321 -14.09 7.60 1.31
C GLN A 321 -15.00 8.81 1.18
N ASN A 322 -15.55 9.00 -0.02
CA ASN A 322 -16.66 9.92 -0.28
C ASN A 322 -17.90 9.12 -0.69
N THR A 323 -18.94 9.24 0.13
CA THR A 323 -20.17 8.41 0.07
C THR A 323 -21.32 9.08 -0.69
N ALA A 324 -21.08 10.20 -1.40
CA ALA A 324 -22.13 10.91 -2.14
C ALA A 324 -22.84 10.04 -3.19
N GLY A 325 -22.13 9.10 -3.81
CA GLY A 325 -22.65 8.19 -4.83
C GLY A 325 -22.58 8.74 -6.26
N PRO A 326 -22.78 7.89 -7.28
CA PRO A 326 -22.50 8.25 -8.67
C PRO A 326 -23.53 9.22 -9.27
N SER A 327 -24.73 9.33 -8.68
CA SER A 327 -25.76 10.28 -9.11
C SER A 327 -25.50 11.73 -8.69
N LYS A 328 -24.45 11.97 -7.89
CA LYS A 328 -24.11 13.28 -7.35
C LYS A 328 -23.01 14.01 -8.13
N GLY A 329 -22.59 13.46 -9.28
CA GLY A 329 -21.49 14.01 -10.06
C GLY A 329 -20.16 13.90 -9.31
N GLN A 330 -19.30 14.90 -9.45
CA GLN A 330 -17.96 14.92 -8.85
C GLN A 330 -18.04 14.92 -7.31
N ALA A 331 -17.33 13.97 -6.68
CA ALA A 331 -17.29 13.82 -5.23
C ALA A 331 -15.95 13.21 -4.77
N VAL A 332 -15.02 14.07 -4.37
CA VAL A 332 -13.63 13.71 -4.12
C VAL A 332 -13.47 13.03 -2.75
N ALA A 333 -12.76 11.89 -2.71
CA ALA A 333 -12.33 11.27 -1.45
C ALA A 333 -11.03 11.94 -0.96
N LEU A 334 -9.99 11.95 -1.80
CA LEU A 334 -8.70 12.59 -1.51
C LEU A 334 -8.40 13.68 -2.53
N ARG A 335 -8.10 14.89 -2.05
CA ARG A 335 -7.41 15.93 -2.82
C ARG A 335 -6.01 16.13 -2.27
N ASN A 336 -4.99 15.97 -3.11
CA ASN A 336 -3.60 16.18 -2.73
C ASN A 336 -2.95 17.24 -3.62
N GLY A 337 -2.49 18.34 -3.02
CA GLY A 337 -1.68 19.39 -3.62
C GLY A 337 -0.39 19.65 -2.82
N ALA A 338 -0.02 18.73 -1.93
CA ALA A 338 1.18 18.83 -1.12
C ALA A 338 2.41 18.29 -1.85
N ASP A 339 3.50 19.06 -1.84
CA ASP A 339 4.76 18.60 -2.38
C ASP A 339 5.40 17.53 -1.49
N LYS A 340 6.01 16.53 -2.12
CA LYS A 340 6.70 15.41 -1.46
C LYS A 340 5.76 14.64 -0.52
N SER A 341 4.49 14.51 -0.92
CA SER A 341 3.47 13.79 -0.16
C SER A 341 3.45 12.31 -0.53
N THR A 342 3.26 11.44 0.47
CA THR A 342 3.26 9.99 0.28
C THR A 342 2.09 9.31 0.99
N PHE A 343 1.53 8.28 0.33
CA PHE A 343 0.55 7.37 0.92
C PHE A 343 1.01 5.91 0.78
N TYR A 344 0.97 5.14 1.87
CA TYR A 344 1.27 3.71 1.87
C TYR A 344 0.11 2.90 2.45
N ARG A 345 -0.33 1.84 1.75
CA ARG A 345 -1.41 0.96 2.24
C ARG A 345 -2.65 1.75 2.66
N CYS A 346 -3.05 2.70 1.82
CA CYS A 346 -4.28 3.44 2.00
C CYS A 346 -5.35 2.96 1.01
N SER A 347 -6.62 3.14 1.35
CA SER A 347 -7.71 3.00 0.37
C SER A 347 -8.40 4.33 0.09
N PHE A 348 -8.70 4.60 -1.17
CA PHE A 348 -9.43 5.77 -1.63
C PHE A 348 -10.69 5.32 -2.38
N GLU A 349 -11.85 5.68 -1.85
CA GLU A 349 -13.12 5.12 -2.30
C GLU A 349 -14.15 6.20 -2.60
N ALA A 350 -14.54 6.32 -3.87
CA ALA A 350 -15.73 7.08 -4.26
C ALA A 350 -16.29 6.53 -5.58
N TYR A 351 -16.89 7.41 -6.38
CA TYR A 351 -17.35 7.12 -7.73
C TYR A 351 -16.63 8.04 -8.72
N GLN A 352 -17.26 9.15 -9.12
CA GLN A 352 -16.63 10.12 -10.01
C GLN A 352 -15.64 11.01 -9.25
N ASP A 353 -14.46 11.24 -9.83
CA ASP A 353 -13.42 12.13 -9.31
C ASP A 353 -12.87 11.70 -7.93
N THR A 354 -12.64 10.40 -7.72
CA THR A 354 -12.25 9.86 -6.38
C THR A 354 -10.95 10.47 -5.83
N LEU A 355 -9.87 10.45 -6.61
CA LEU A 355 -8.53 10.88 -6.20
C LEU A 355 -8.07 12.03 -7.08
N TYR A 356 -8.09 13.23 -6.50
CA TYR A 356 -7.60 14.45 -7.11
C TYR A 356 -6.12 14.66 -6.79
N ALA A 357 -5.23 14.10 -7.62
CA ALA A 357 -3.80 14.37 -7.61
C ALA A 357 -3.55 15.76 -8.23
N HIS A 358 -3.96 16.79 -7.48
CA HIS A 358 -4.12 18.15 -7.96
C HIS A 358 -2.83 18.74 -8.53
N SER A 359 -1.78 18.85 -7.71
CA SER A 359 -0.50 19.47 -8.10
C SER A 359 0.67 18.96 -7.24
N GLN A 360 1.89 19.41 -7.56
CA GLN A 360 3.13 19.04 -6.87
C GLN A 360 3.56 17.58 -7.02
N THR A 361 4.61 17.16 -6.30
CA THR A 361 5.21 15.82 -6.37
C THR A 361 4.53 14.86 -5.38
N GLN A 362 4.05 13.71 -5.85
CA GLN A 362 3.28 12.77 -5.03
C GLN A 362 3.65 11.29 -5.30
N PHE A 363 3.59 10.46 -4.26
CA PHE A 363 3.83 9.03 -4.38
C PHE A 363 2.77 8.20 -3.63
N TYR A 364 2.23 7.18 -4.29
CA TYR A 364 1.23 6.27 -3.72
C TYR A 364 1.74 4.85 -3.89
N ARG A 365 1.80 4.06 -2.81
CA ARG A 365 2.30 2.69 -2.87
C ARG A 365 1.42 1.71 -2.09
N GLU A 366 1.15 0.56 -2.71
CA GLU A 366 0.34 -0.51 -2.09
C GLU A 366 -1.06 -0.02 -1.70
N CYS A 367 -1.61 0.95 -2.43
CA CYS A 367 -2.93 1.52 -2.18
C CYS A 367 -4.03 0.84 -3.00
N ASP A 368 -5.26 0.90 -2.49
CA ASP A 368 -6.48 0.46 -3.17
C ASP A 368 -7.29 1.69 -3.62
N ILE A 369 -7.54 1.82 -4.92
CA ILE A 369 -8.21 3.00 -5.50
C ILE A 369 -9.46 2.56 -6.25
N TYR A 370 -10.63 3.01 -5.80
CA TYR A 370 -11.92 2.66 -6.39
C TYR A 370 -12.60 3.89 -6.98
N GLY A 371 -13.22 3.74 -8.15
CA GLY A 371 -14.05 4.80 -8.73
C GLY A 371 -14.60 4.47 -10.11
N THR A 372 -15.18 5.46 -10.78
CA THR A 372 -15.89 5.27 -12.07
C THR A 372 -15.36 6.19 -13.16
N VAL A 373 -15.94 7.39 -13.28
CA VAL A 373 -15.53 8.43 -14.24
C VAL A 373 -14.36 9.22 -13.64
N ASP A 374 -13.28 9.35 -14.40
CA ASP A 374 -12.11 10.21 -14.10
C ASP A 374 -11.55 10.05 -12.68
N PHE A 375 -11.55 8.83 -12.14
CA PHE A 375 -11.38 8.66 -10.71
C PHE A 375 -9.95 8.84 -10.19
N ILE A 376 -8.96 8.94 -11.10
CA ILE A 376 -7.62 9.48 -10.82
C ILE A 376 -7.39 10.67 -11.77
N PHE A 377 -7.40 11.89 -11.25
CA PHE A 377 -7.32 13.10 -12.08
C PHE A 377 -6.50 14.20 -11.44
N GLY A 378 -6.16 15.22 -12.25
CA GLY A 378 -5.34 16.36 -11.83
C GLY A 378 -4.05 16.49 -12.63
N ASN A 379 -3.13 17.32 -12.14
CA ASN A 379 -1.90 17.70 -12.84
C ASN A 379 -0.66 17.65 -11.93
N ALA A 380 -0.64 16.74 -10.95
CA ALA A 380 0.55 16.43 -10.17
C ALA A 380 1.65 15.75 -11.03
N ALA A 381 2.88 15.78 -10.56
CA ALA A 381 3.88 14.77 -10.93
C ALA A 381 3.70 13.60 -9.95
N VAL A 382 3.07 12.52 -10.41
CA VAL A 382 2.62 11.42 -9.53
C VAL A 382 3.00 10.04 -10.06
N VAL A 383 3.49 9.18 -9.16
CA VAL A 383 3.67 7.75 -9.39
C VAL A 383 2.77 6.96 -8.44
N PHE A 384 1.97 6.06 -9.02
CA PHE A 384 1.27 5.00 -8.31
C PHE A 384 2.05 3.70 -8.52
N GLN A 385 2.53 3.08 -7.44
CA GLN A 385 3.34 1.87 -7.53
C GLN A 385 2.76 0.73 -6.72
N ASN A 386 2.70 -0.48 -7.28
CA ASN A 386 2.15 -1.66 -6.59
C ASN A 386 0.72 -1.46 -6.04
N CYS A 387 -0.07 -0.58 -6.65
CA CYS A 387 -1.44 -0.29 -6.22
C CYS A 387 -2.44 -1.23 -6.89
N ASN A 388 -3.60 -1.44 -6.26
CA ASN A 388 -4.76 -2.04 -6.91
C ASN A 388 -5.72 -0.94 -7.36
N ILE A 389 -5.94 -0.85 -8.66
CA ILE A 389 -6.83 0.13 -9.28
C ILE A 389 -8.10 -0.61 -9.69
N LYS A 390 -9.22 -0.24 -9.08
CA LYS A 390 -10.47 -1.01 -9.04
C LYS A 390 -11.65 -0.20 -9.59
N PRO A 391 -11.83 -0.13 -10.92
CA PRO A 391 -13.00 0.52 -11.52
C PRO A 391 -14.30 -0.15 -11.08
N ARG A 392 -15.30 0.68 -10.75
CA ARG A 392 -16.62 0.28 -10.26
C ARG A 392 -17.68 0.30 -11.34
N LEU A 393 -18.87 -0.20 -11.03
CA LEU A 393 -20.03 -0.10 -11.91
C LEU A 393 -20.48 1.38 -11.99
N PRO A 394 -20.37 2.05 -13.15
CA PRO A 394 -20.88 3.41 -13.31
C PRO A 394 -22.40 3.41 -13.49
N LEU A 395 -23.01 4.59 -13.59
CA LEU A 395 -24.44 4.67 -13.93
C LEU A 395 -24.70 4.14 -15.35
N PRO A 396 -25.92 3.65 -15.63
CA PRO A 396 -26.30 3.23 -16.98
C PRO A 396 -26.01 4.33 -18.02
N GLY A 397 -25.32 3.95 -19.10
CA GLY A 397 -24.94 4.87 -20.17
C GLY A 397 -23.62 5.62 -19.97
N GLN A 398 -23.02 5.53 -18.78
CA GLN A 398 -21.66 6.01 -18.54
C GLN A 398 -20.61 4.93 -18.85
N PHE A 399 -19.35 5.36 -18.85
CA PHE A 399 -18.18 4.51 -18.95
C PHE A 399 -17.18 4.91 -17.86
N ASN A 400 -16.26 4.01 -17.53
CA ASN A 400 -15.16 4.32 -16.63
C ASN A 400 -13.98 4.88 -17.42
N ALA A 401 -13.37 5.95 -16.90
CA ALA A 401 -12.06 6.41 -17.32
C ALA A 401 -11.17 6.40 -16.08
N ILE A 402 -10.14 5.55 -16.07
CA ILE A 402 -9.28 5.41 -14.90
C ILE A 402 -8.53 6.72 -14.63
N THR A 403 -7.96 7.31 -15.67
CA THR A 403 -7.21 8.58 -15.56
C THR A 403 -7.81 9.71 -16.38
N ALA A 404 -7.75 10.93 -15.83
CA ALA A 404 -8.04 12.17 -16.53
C ALA A 404 -6.98 13.23 -16.22
N GLN A 405 -5.80 13.09 -16.85
CA GLN A 405 -4.64 13.92 -16.53
C GLN A 405 -4.75 15.30 -17.19
N GLY A 406 -4.52 16.36 -16.41
CA GLY A 406 -4.84 17.74 -16.70
C GLY A 406 -3.66 18.67 -17.06
N ARG A 407 -2.59 18.16 -17.67
CA ARG A 407 -1.45 19.00 -18.09
C ARG A 407 -1.82 19.94 -19.23
N THR A 408 -1.59 21.23 -19.04
CA THR A 408 -2.02 22.32 -19.95
C THR A 408 -0.88 22.98 -20.70
N ASP A 409 0.37 22.78 -20.28
CA ASP A 409 1.55 23.39 -20.91
C ASP A 409 2.67 22.35 -21.07
N PRO A 410 3.34 22.28 -22.23
CA PRO A 410 4.38 21.27 -22.50
C PRO A 410 5.62 21.42 -21.62
N ASN A 411 5.88 22.62 -21.07
CA ASN A 411 6.99 22.88 -20.16
C ASN A 411 6.70 22.42 -18.73
N GLN A 412 5.47 21.99 -18.41
CA GLN A 412 5.17 21.39 -17.12
C GLN A 412 5.82 19.99 -17.02
N ASN A 413 6.51 19.74 -15.90
CA ASN A 413 7.14 18.47 -15.58
C ASN A 413 6.16 17.45 -14.93
N THR A 414 4.85 17.63 -15.14
CA THR A 414 3.77 16.89 -14.48
C THR A 414 3.25 15.71 -15.31
N GLY A 415 2.49 14.81 -14.70
CA GLY A 415 1.95 13.62 -15.36
C GLY A 415 1.68 12.48 -14.39
N THR A 416 0.94 11.48 -14.87
CA THR A 416 0.55 10.30 -14.10
C THR A 416 1.30 9.07 -14.58
N SER A 417 2.03 8.41 -13.67
CA SER A 417 2.71 7.14 -13.93
C SER A 417 2.08 6.03 -13.09
N ILE A 418 1.56 5.00 -13.76
CA ILE A 418 0.99 3.79 -13.16
C ILE A 418 2.02 2.67 -13.35
N HIS A 419 2.71 2.30 -12.28
CA HIS A 419 3.89 1.42 -12.32
C HIS A 419 3.69 0.15 -11.50
N ASN A 420 3.72 -1.02 -12.15
CA ASN A 420 3.55 -2.31 -11.48
C ASN A 420 2.26 -2.40 -10.64
N CYS A 421 1.17 -1.83 -11.14
CA CYS A 421 -0.14 -1.88 -10.50
C CYS A 421 -0.97 -3.05 -11.03
N ASN A 422 -2.04 -3.40 -10.31
CA ASN A 422 -3.07 -4.32 -10.76
C ASN A 422 -4.33 -3.54 -11.13
N ILE A 423 -4.72 -3.56 -12.40
CA ILE A 423 -5.97 -2.99 -12.90
C ILE A 423 -6.98 -4.13 -13.04
N VAL A 424 -7.90 -4.20 -12.07
CA VAL A 424 -8.89 -5.28 -11.94
C VAL A 424 -10.27 -4.68 -11.67
N PRO A 425 -11.38 -5.26 -12.16
CA PRO A 425 -12.70 -4.71 -11.90
C PRO A 425 -13.06 -4.93 -10.42
N SER A 426 -13.80 -3.99 -9.81
CA SER A 426 -14.41 -4.27 -8.51
C SER A 426 -15.55 -5.29 -8.65
N PRO A 427 -15.98 -5.94 -7.55
CA PRO A 427 -16.95 -7.04 -7.62
C PRO A 427 -18.27 -6.67 -8.31
N ASP A 428 -18.77 -5.45 -8.12
CA ASP A 428 -19.99 -4.93 -8.76
C ASP A 428 -19.82 -4.76 -10.28
N LEU A 429 -18.68 -4.24 -10.74
CA LEU A 429 -18.38 -4.13 -12.18
C LEU A 429 -18.20 -5.51 -12.81
N ALA A 430 -17.45 -6.41 -12.14
CA ALA A 430 -17.22 -7.77 -12.61
C ALA A 430 -18.54 -8.53 -12.80
N ALA A 431 -19.42 -8.47 -11.80
CA ALA A 431 -20.74 -9.09 -11.87
C ALA A 431 -21.62 -8.50 -12.98
N ALA A 432 -21.63 -7.17 -13.13
CA ALA A 432 -22.40 -6.51 -14.19
C ALA A 432 -21.91 -6.87 -15.59
N ASN A 433 -20.59 -6.89 -15.80
CA ASN A 433 -20.01 -7.25 -17.08
C ASN A 433 -20.18 -8.74 -17.40
N ALA A 434 -20.09 -9.63 -16.41
CA ALA A 434 -20.39 -11.05 -16.59
C ALA A 434 -21.85 -11.28 -17.03
N ASN A 435 -22.81 -10.57 -16.42
CA ASN A 435 -24.21 -10.61 -16.82
C ASN A 435 -24.41 -10.09 -18.25
N ALA A 436 -23.76 -8.98 -18.61
CA ALA A 436 -23.84 -8.42 -19.95
C ALA A 436 -23.26 -9.38 -21.01
N THR A 437 -22.16 -10.07 -20.71
CA THR A 437 -21.60 -11.12 -21.58
C THR A 437 -22.55 -12.32 -21.74
N ALA A 438 -23.36 -12.61 -20.73
CA ALA A 438 -24.42 -13.63 -20.81
C ALA A 438 -25.70 -13.14 -21.54
N GLY A 439 -25.69 -11.95 -22.14
CA GLY A 439 -26.82 -11.35 -22.87
C GLY A 439 -27.81 -10.58 -21.99
N ASN A 440 -27.49 -10.38 -20.71
CA ASN A 440 -28.37 -9.72 -19.74
C ASN A 440 -27.78 -8.37 -19.28
N GLY A 441 -28.35 -7.27 -19.76
CA GLY A 441 -27.93 -5.91 -19.39
C GLY A 441 -26.88 -5.33 -20.34
N THR A 442 -26.23 -4.24 -19.92
CA THR A 442 -25.29 -3.47 -20.75
C THR A 442 -23.88 -3.59 -20.19
N PHE A 443 -22.92 -3.90 -21.07
CA PHE A 443 -21.50 -3.96 -20.70
C PHE A 443 -20.99 -2.55 -20.37
N ALA A 444 -20.43 -2.38 -19.17
CA ALA A 444 -19.85 -1.12 -18.73
C ALA A 444 -18.40 -1.03 -19.23
N ARG A 445 -18.19 -0.19 -20.24
CA ARG A 445 -16.88 0.04 -20.85
C ARG A 445 -15.93 0.73 -19.87
N THR A 446 -14.67 0.31 -19.86
CA THR A 446 -13.62 0.92 -19.06
C THR A 446 -12.39 1.22 -19.91
N TYR A 447 -11.89 2.46 -19.83
CA TYR A 447 -10.71 2.94 -20.52
C TYR A 447 -9.60 3.29 -19.51
N LEU A 448 -8.34 3.15 -19.94
CA LEU A 448 -7.14 3.57 -19.19
C LEU A 448 -7.15 5.07 -18.87
N GLY A 449 -7.80 5.88 -19.70
CA GLY A 449 -8.03 7.29 -19.42
C GLY A 449 -8.54 8.09 -20.61
N ARG A 450 -8.69 9.39 -20.38
CA ARG A 450 -9.04 10.39 -21.39
C ARG A 450 -8.32 11.73 -21.14
N PRO A 451 -7.98 12.49 -22.19
CA PRO A 451 -7.15 13.68 -22.04
C PRO A 451 -7.98 14.88 -21.61
N TRP A 452 -8.04 15.15 -20.31
CA TRP A 452 -8.78 16.30 -19.78
C TRP A 452 -8.25 17.64 -20.33
N LYS A 453 -6.94 17.73 -20.62
CA LYS A 453 -6.25 18.92 -21.12
C LYS A 453 -5.31 18.61 -22.28
N GLU A 454 -4.97 19.64 -23.05
CA GLU A 454 -4.26 19.58 -24.34
C GLU A 454 -2.93 18.81 -24.32
N TYR A 455 -2.18 18.88 -23.22
CA TYR A 455 -0.87 18.21 -23.08
C TYR A 455 -0.93 17.01 -22.14
N SER A 456 -2.12 16.41 -21.95
CA SER A 456 -2.33 15.26 -21.07
C SER A 456 -1.26 14.19 -21.26
N ARG A 457 -0.74 13.68 -20.14
CA ARG A 457 0.41 12.78 -20.07
C ARG A 457 0.19 11.70 -19.02
N THR A 458 0.01 10.47 -19.48
CA THR A 458 -0.23 9.31 -18.63
C THR A 458 0.54 8.11 -19.17
N VAL A 459 1.20 7.37 -18.28
CA VAL A 459 1.97 6.17 -18.64
C VAL A 459 1.52 4.99 -17.79
N TYR A 460 1.22 3.87 -18.44
CA TYR A 460 1.01 2.57 -17.78
C TYR A 460 2.19 1.67 -18.09
N MET A 461 2.92 1.24 -17.06
CA MET A 461 4.10 0.41 -17.25
C MET A 461 4.19 -0.75 -16.27
N GLN A 462 4.61 -1.90 -16.78
CA GLN A 462 4.83 -3.15 -16.01
C GLN A 462 3.62 -3.56 -15.17
N SER A 463 2.42 -3.16 -15.57
CA SER A 463 1.18 -3.33 -14.80
C SER A 463 0.35 -4.50 -15.35
N TYR A 464 -0.42 -5.15 -14.48
CA TYR A 464 -1.40 -6.15 -14.89
C TYR A 464 -2.72 -5.48 -15.28
N MET A 465 -3.27 -5.80 -16.45
CA MET A 465 -4.55 -5.32 -16.96
C MET A 465 -5.48 -6.50 -17.24
N ASP A 466 -6.60 -6.57 -16.51
CA ASP A 466 -7.61 -7.60 -16.75
C ASP A 466 -8.44 -7.32 -18.03
N GLY A 467 -9.16 -8.33 -18.53
CA GLY A 467 -9.72 -8.37 -19.89
C GLY A 467 -10.93 -7.47 -20.14
N PHE A 468 -11.37 -6.72 -19.11
CA PHE A 468 -12.50 -5.79 -19.20
C PHE A 468 -12.11 -4.40 -19.75
N ILE A 469 -10.80 -4.12 -19.87
CA ILE A 469 -10.31 -2.90 -20.49
C ILE A 469 -10.68 -2.92 -21.97
N ASP A 470 -11.32 -1.84 -22.43
CA ASP A 470 -11.72 -1.68 -23.82
C ASP A 470 -10.47 -1.78 -24.72
N PRO A 471 -10.50 -2.55 -25.82
CA PRO A 471 -9.34 -2.72 -26.70
C PRO A 471 -8.77 -1.41 -27.27
N ALA A 472 -9.59 -0.37 -27.43
CA ALA A 472 -9.13 0.97 -27.82
C ALA A 472 -8.16 1.58 -26.78
N GLY A 473 -8.28 1.16 -25.52
CA GLY A 473 -7.45 1.56 -24.38
C GLY A 473 -7.81 2.95 -23.86
N TRP A 474 -7.95 3.94 -24.74
CA TRP A 474 -8.10 5.36 -24.40
C TRP A 474 -9.37 5.94 -25.03
N HIS A 475 -9.95 6.96 -24.39
CA HIS A 475 -11.17 7.63 -24.87
C HIS A 475 -10.93 9.12 -25.15
N GLU A 476 -11.52 9.63 -26.23
CA GLU A 476 -11.33 11.01 -26.70
C GLU A 476 -11.97 12.06 -25.77
N TRP A 477 -11.37 13.27 -25.75
CA TRP A 477 -11.90 14.46 -25.06
C TRP A 477 -11.39 15.77 -25.70
N VAL A 478 -10.08 15.93 -25.85
CA VAL A 478 -9.43 17.00 -26.64
C VAL A 478 -8.70 16.44 -27.87
N ALA A 479 -8.11 17.33 -28.70
CA ALA A 479 -7.23 16.94 -29.79
C ALA A 479 -6.10 16.01 -29.29
N ASN A 480 -5.80 14.98 -30.07
CA ASN A 480 -4.97 13.86 -29.66
C ASN A 480 -3.51 13.95 -30.17
N ASP A 481 -3.13 15.08 -30.75
CA ASP A 481 -1.80 15.27 -31.36
C ASP A 481 -0.72 15.68 -30.34
N THR A 482 -1.11 16.37 -29.27
CA THR A 482 -0.20 17.01 -28.29
C THR A 482 -0.09 16.25 -26.96
N ILE A 483 -0.91 15.22 -26.77
CA ILE A 483 -0.89 14.37 -25.58
C ILE A 483 0.29 13.39 -25.63
N TYR A 484 0.61 12.77 -24.49
CA TYR A 484 1.59 11.69 -24.39
C TYR A 484 1.01 10.55 -23.56
N TYR A 485 0.36 9.61 -24.23
CA TYR A 485 -0.20 8.40 -23.63
C TYR A 485 0.64 7.20 -24.01
N ALA A 486 1.17 6.50 -23.00
CA ALA A 486 2.13 5.44 -23.26
C ALA A 486 1.88 4.16 -22.48
N GLU A 487 2.22 3.03 -23.11
CA GLU A 487 2.22 1.69 -22.52
C GLU A 487 3.60 1.04 -22.65
N PHE A 488 4.06 0.38 -21.57
CA PHE A 488 5.34 -0.36 -21.55
C PHE A 488 5.22 -1.66 -20.76
N ASP A 489 5.48 -2.80 -21.41
CA ASP A 489 5.64 -4.11 -20.73
C ASP A 489 4.45 -4.48 -19.80
N ASN A 490 3.23 -4.09 -20.19
CA ASN A 490 2.02 -4.45 -19.44
C ASN A 490 1.63 -5.90 -19.73
N ARG A 491 1.10 -6.57 -18.71
CA ARG A 491 0.71 -7.99 -18.74
C ARG A 491 -0.80 -8.16 -18.53
N GLY A 492 -1.33 -9.33 -18.87
CA GLY A 492 -2.74 -9.67 -18.68
C GLY A 492 -3.59 -9.48 -19.94
N PRO A 493 -4.83 -9.98 -19.95
CA PRO A 493 -5.66 -10.01 -21.15
C PRO A 493 -6.06 -8.61 -21.68
N GLY A 494 -6.08 -7.58 -20.83
CA GLY A 494 -6.36 -6.20 -21.23
C GLY A 494 -5.16 -5.44 -21.80
N SER A 495 -3.96 -6.03 -21.78
CA SER A 495 -2.72 -5.36 -22.23
C SER A 495 -2.41 -5.49 -23.72
N ASP A 496 -3.26 -6.18 -24.49
CA ASP A 496 -3.11 -6.27 -25.95
C ASP A 496 -3.24 -4.88 -26.60
N THR A 497 -2.16 -4.43 -27.26
CA THR A 497 -2.08 -3.12 -27.89
C THR A 497 -2.49 -3.12 -29.38
N SER A 498 -2.79 -4.27 -29.98
CA SER A 498 -3.05 -4.42 -31.42
C SER A 498 -4.26 -3.62 -31.95
N ARG A 499 -5.18 -3.23 -31.05
CA ARG A 499 -6.42 -2.51 -31.36
C ARG A 499 -6.54 -1.16 -30.64
N ARG A 500 -5.42 -0.65 -30.13
CA ARG A 500 -5.38 0.67 -29.49
C ARG A 500 -5.70 1.76 -30.49
N VAL A 501 -6.12 2.92 -29.97
CA VAL A 501 -6.33 4.13 -30.76
C VAL A 501 -5.10 4.47 -31.63
N ASN A 502 -5.35 4.97 -32.84
CA ASN A 502 -4.30 5.40 -33.77
C ASN A 502 -4.04 6.91 -33.66
N TRP A 503 -3.81 7.39 -32.43
CA TRP A 503 -3.56 8.81 -32.16
C TRP A 503 -2.07 9.13 -32.23
N THR A 504 -1.72 10.32 -32.75
CA THR A 504 -0.32 10.76 -32.83
C THR A 504 0.37 10.78 -31.47
N GLY A 505 -0.36 11.21 -30.42
CA GLY A 505 0.13 11.25 -29.03
C GLY A 505 0.04 9.93 -28.26
N TYR A 506 -0.36 8.82 -28.91
CA TYR A 506 -0.31 7.47 -28.32
C TYR A 506 0.98 6.75 -28.71
N HIS A 507 1.62 6.10 -27.74
CA HIS A 507 2.92 5.48 -27.90
C HIS A 507 3.01 4.11 -27.22
N ILE A 508 3.59 3.14 -27.92
CA ILE A 508 4.19 1.96 -27.29
C ILE A 508 5.67 2.28 -27.13
N ILE A 509 6.14 2.40 -25.90
CA ILE A 509 7.48 2.92 -25.60
C ILE A 509 8.45 1.79 -25.24
N ASP A 510 9.76 2.07 -25.23
CA ASP A 510 10.79 1.12 -24.79
C ASP A 510 11.32 1.44 -23.38
N ALA A 511 12.25 0.63 -22.87
CA ALA A 511 12.81 0.79 -21.53
C ALA A 511 13.57 2.13 -21.32
N ARG A 512 14.12 2.72 -22.39
CA ARG A 512 14.86 4.00 -22.34
C ARG A 512 13.92 5.18 -22.16
N ASP A 513 12.70 5.06 -22.66
CA ASP A 513 11.65 6.05 -22.44
C ASP A 513 10.97 5.81 -21.08
N ALA A 514 10.63 4.55 -20.77
CA ALA A 514 9.92 4.16 -19.54
C ALA A 514 10.67 4.56 -18.26
N ILE A 515 12.01 4.49 -18.25
CA ILE A 515 12.82 4.85 -17.07
C ILE A 515 12.57 6.31 -16.62
N ASN A 516 12.17 7.22 -17.52
CA ASN A 516 11.89 8.61 -17.19
C ASN A 516 10.59 8.81 -16.40
N PHE A 517 9.75 7.78 -16.31
CA PHE A 517 8.49 7.76 -15.56
C PHE A 517 8.58 6.97 -14.24
N THR A 518 9.78 6.53 -13.87
CA THR A 518 10.05 5.84 -12.59
C THR A 518 10.15 6.83 -11.43
N VAL A 519 9.99 6.34 -10.19
CA VAL A 519 10.12 7.15 -8.97
C VAL A 519 11.43 7.95 -8.93
N SER A 520 12.56 7.31 -9.21
CA SER A 520 13.89 7.94 -9.11
C SER A 520 14.13 9.04 -10.14
N ARG A 521 13.56 8.94 -11.36
CA ARG A 521 13.75 9.95 -12.41
C ARG A 521 12.63 10.97 -12.49
N PHE A 522 11.39 10.52 -12.40
CA PHE A 522 10.23 11.37 -12.59
C PHE A 522 9.96 12.25 -11.37
N LEU A 523 10.14 11.69 -10.16
CA LEU A 523 9.85 12.38 -8.91
C LEU A 523 11.12 12.80 -8.15
N LEU A 524 12.30 12.39 -8.63
CA LEU A 524 13.55 12.43 -7.84
C LEU A 524 13.37 11.81 -6.44
N GLY A 525 12.60 10.72 -6.38
CA GLY A 525 12.13 10.11 -5.13
C GLY A 525 13.24 9.73 -4.15
N ASP A 526 14.41 9.36 -4.66
CA ASP A 526 15.58 8.98 -3.85
C ASP A 526 16.03 10.10 -2.89
N ASN A 527 15.69 11.37 -3.19
CA ASN A 527 16.08 12.53 -2.40
C ASN A 527 15.13 12.84 -1.23
N TRP A 528 13.88 12.38 -1.27
CA TRP A 528 12.85 12.86 -0.35
C TRP A 528 11.91 11.77 0.17
N LEU A 529 11.77 10.65 -0.55
CA LEU A 529 11.05 9.52 0.00
C LEU A 529 11.81 9.01 1.22
N PRO A 530 11.11 8.73 2.32
CA PRO A 530 11.72 8.01 3.42
C PRO A 530 12.30 6.72 2.86
N LYS A 531 13.60 6.47 3.07
CA LYS A 531 14.23 5.22 2.66
C LYS A 531 13.55 4.08 3.39
N THR A 532 12.56 3.47 2.75
CA THR A 532 11.90 2.25 3.21
C THR A 532 12.70 1.01 2.80
N ALA A 533 13.99 1.17 2.45
CA ALA A 533 14.92 0.08 2.30
C ALA A 533 14.87 -0.74 3.59
N ILE A 534 14.23 -1.90 3.51
CA ILE A 534 14.07 -2.77 4.66
C ILE A 534 15.43 -3.39 4.91
N SER A 535 16.26 -2.70 5.70
CA SER A 535 17.58 -3.21 6.04
C SER A 535 17.44 -4.57 6.73
N ARG A 536 18.41 -5.46 6.50
CA ARG A 536 18.54 -6.74 7.20
C ARG A 536 18.28 -6.58 8.71
N ASP A 537 18.88 -5.55 9.30
CA ASP A 537 18.77 -5.23 10.72
C ASP A 537 17.34 -4.94 11.17
N ASN A 538 16.48 -4.41 10.29
CA ASN A 538 15.09 -4.12 10.59
C ASN A 538 14.18 -5.33 10.41
N ILE A 539 14.41 -6.12 9.37
CA ILE A 539 13.73 -7.41 9.20
C ILE A 539 14.03 -8.33 10.37
N CYS A 540 15.27 -8.35 10.84
CA CYS A 540 15.66 -9.20 11.94
C CYS A 540 15.02 -8.82 13.27
N LYS A 541 14.64 -7.55 13.49
CA LYS A 541 13.86 -7.13 14.67
C LYS A 541 12.45 -7.71 14.71
N LEU A 542 11.93 -8.16 13.56
CA LEU A 542 10.61 -8.78 13.46
C LEU A 542 10.62 -10.24 13.95
N THR A 543 11.82 -10.81 14.13
CA THR A 543 12.01 -12.20 14.54
C THR A 543 12.20 -12.30 16.06
N ARG A 544 11.90 -13.47 16.63
CA ARG A 544 12.17 -13.75 18.05
C ARG A 544 13.67 -13.69 18.39
N PHE A 545 14.55 -13.84 17.39
CA PHE A 545 16.00 -13.90 17.56
C PHE A 545 16.73 -12.89 16.65
N PRO A 546 16.65 -11.57 16.91
CA PRO A 546 17.18 -10.55 16.01
C PRO A 546 18.69 -10.59 15.80
N SER A 547 19.46 -10.91 16.85
CA SER A 547 20.93 -11.02 16.76
C SER A 547 21.32 -12.18 15.84
N TYR A 548 20.71 -13.34 16.04
CA TYR A 548 20.94 -14.53 15.22
C TYR A 548 20.48 -14.33 13.78
N CYS A 549 19.31 -13.71 13.57
CA CYS A 549 18.84 -13.36 12.23
C CYS A 549 19.88 -12.50 11.47
N ASN A 550 20.49 -11.51 12.14
CA ASN A 550 21.48 -10.65 11.51
C ASN A 550 22.77 -11.38 11.12
N THR A 551 23.12 -12.46 11.83
CA THR A 551 24.29 -13.26 11.48
C THR A 551 24.05 -14.15 10.28
N ILE A 552 22.82 -14.64 10.08
CA ILE A 552 22.50 -15.60 9.00
C ILE A 552 22.09 -14.92 7.70
N LEU A 553 21.46 -13.74 7.74
CA LEU A 553 20.98 -13.07 6.52
C LEU A 553 22.11 -12.27 5.86
N LEU A 554 22.23 -12.41 4.53
CA LEU A 554 23.20 -11.65 3.74
C LEU A 554 22.73 -10.21 3.50
N PRO A 555 23.61 -9.19 3.57
CA PRO A 555 23.26 -7.83 3.18
C PRO A 555 22.89 -7.79 1.69
N ASN A 556 21.70 -7.27 1.38
CA ASN A 556 21.29 -7.02 0.00
C ASN A 556 20.41 -5.76 -0.02
N GLU A 557 20.85 -4.72 -0.73
CA GLU A 557 20.21 -3.40 -0.76
C GLU A 557 18.88 -3.40 -1.54
N ASP A 558 18.65 -4.41 -2.39
CA ASP A 558 17.45 -4.54 -3.23
C ASP A 558 16.46 -5.61 -2.72
N ALA A 559 16.78 -6.30 -1.62
CA ALA A 559 15.98 -7.41 -1.11
C ALA A 559 14.78 -6.93 -0.29
N ASN A 560 13.58 -7.35 -0.68
CA ASN A 560 12.37 -7.22 0.14
C ASN A 560 12.25 -8.39 1.16
N ILE A 561 11.30 -8.30 2.10
CA ILE A 561 11.09 -9.33 3.14
C ILE A 561 10.89 -10.75 2.58
N ARG A 562 10.33 -10.88 1.39
CA ARG A 562 10.12 -12.17 0.71
C ARG A 562 11.44 -12.79 0.24
N HIS A 563 12.38 -11.98 -0.26
CA HIS A 563 13.71 -12.48 -0.58
C HIS A 563 14.44 -13.01 0.65
N PHE A 564 14.39 -12.27 1.77
CA PHE A 564 14.96 -12.74 3.04
C PHE A 564 14.25 -13.98 3.58
N GLY A 565 12.92 -14.06 3.44
CA GLY A 565 12.13 -15.24 3.79
C GLY A 565 12.54 -16.48 3.00
N GLN A 566 12.61 -16.39 1.66
CA GLN A 566 13.04 -17.49 0.79
C GLN A 566 14.46 -17.96 1.15
N TYR A 567 15.37 -17.01 1.39
CA TYR A 567 16.74 -17.32 1.81
C TYR A 567 16.78 -18.05 3.16
N SER A 568 16.00 -17.57 4.15
CA SER A 568 15.94 -18.19 5.49
C SER A 568 15.36 -19.61 5.47
N ILE A 569 14.33 -19.87 4.65
CA ILE A 569 13.73 -21.19 4.51
C ILE A 569 14.69 -22.17 3.82
N ARG A 570 15.42 -21.73 2.77
CA ARG A 570 16.48 -22.55 2.15
C ARG A 570 17.60 -22.88 3.12
N THR A 571 18.00 -21.90 3.93
CA THR A 571 19.01 -22.09 4.98
C THR A 571 18.51 -23.06 6.04
N SER A 572 17.24 -22.95 6.44
CA SER A 572 16.59 -23.89 7.36
C SER A 572 16.65 -25.32 6.84
N LEU A 573 16.25 -25.56 5.59
CA LEU A 573 16.29 -26.91 4.99
C LEU A 573 17.70 -27.49 5.00
N ALA A 574 18.70 -26.68 4.61
CA ALA A 574 20.08 -27.10 4.59
C ALA A 574 20.62 -27.47 5.99
N GLN A 575 20.18 -26.79 7.05
CA GLN A 575 20.57 -27.12 8.42
C GLN A 575 19.82 -28.33 8.96
N SER A 576 18.50 -28.46 8.69
CA SER A 576 17.73 -29.63 9.12
C SER A 576 18.26 -30.93 8.54
N HIS A 577 18.76 -30.94 7.29
CA HIS A 577 19.47 -32.10 6.74
C HIS A 577 20.76 -32.43 7.51
N LYS A 578 21.53 -31.43 7.94
CA LYS A 578 22.74 -31.67 8.75
C LYS A 578 22.40 -32.22 10.13
N PHE A 579 21.36 -31.67 10.76
CA PHE A 579 20.86 -32.16 12.03
C PHE A 579 20.39 -33.62 11.92
N LEU A 580 19.60 -33.95 10.91
CA LEU A 580 19.19 -35.34 10.63
C LEU A 580 20.39 -36.29 10.49
N ASN A 581 21.40 -35.90 9.71
CA ASN A 581 22.62 -36.71 9.55
C ASN A 581 23.43 -36.84 10.84
N MET A 582 23.42 -35.81 11.70
CA MET A 582 24.08 -35.85 13.01
C MET A 582 23.36 -36.82 13.95
N VAL A 583 22.03 -36.76 14.03
CA VAL A 583 21.22 -37.74 14.80
C VAL A 583 21.49 -39.15 14.29
N HIS A 584 21.46 -39.34 12.96
CA HIS A 584 21.75 -40.62 12.33
C HIS A 584 23.13 -41.16 12.70
N SER A 585 24.15 -40.30 12.75
CA SER A 585 25.51 -40.69 13.11
C SER A 585 25.59 -41.18 14.57
N HIS A 586 24.89 -40.52 15.50
CA HIS A 586 24.83 -40.99 16.90
C HIS A 586 24.11 -42.33 17.04
N LEU A 587 23.05 -42.56 16.27
CA LEU A 587 22.36 -43.85 16.20
C LEU A 587 23.25 -44.97 15.63
N GLN A 588 24.14 -44.64 14.68
CA GLN A 588 25.09 -45.61 14.10
C GLN A 588 26.26 -45.93 15.04
N VAL A 589 26.77 -44.95 15.81
CA VAL A 589 27.88 -45.16 16.75
C VAL A 589 27.49 -46.08 17.92
N ASP A 590 26.21 -46.14 18.26
CA ASP A 590 25.73 -47.03 19.32
C ASP A 590 25.62 -48.52 18.92
N SER A 591 26.05 -48.89 17.71
CA SER A 591 26.22 -50.30 17.34
C SER A 591 27.17 -51.07 18.27
N ASP A 592 27.95 -50.36 19.09
CA ASP A 592 28.85 -50.90 20.12
C ASP A 592 28.22 -50.99 21.54
N ASN A 593 26.90 -50.73 21.71
CA ASN A 593 26.14 -50.72 22.99
C ASN A 593 26.69 -49.74 24.06
N LEU A 594 26.95 -48.49 23.68
CA LEU A 594 27.52 -47.48 24.57
C LEU A 594 26.46 -46.57 25.23
N LEU A 595 25.25 -46.50 24.66
CA LEU A 595 24.12 -45.72 25.17
C LEU A 595 23.09 -46.62 25.87
N GLU A 596 22.46 -46.08 26.91
CA GLU A 596 21.34 -46.74 27.57
C GLU A 596 20.09 -46.74 26.66
N PRO A 597 19.21 -47.74 26.75
CA PRO A 597 18.04 -47.86 25.88
C PRO A 597 17.12 -46.63 25.85
N ALA A 598 17.04 -45.86 26.94
CA ALA A 598 16.26 -44.63 27.00
C ALA A 598 16.85 -43.51 26.13
N ALA A 599 18.18 -43.42 26.02
CA ALA A 599 18.87 -42.45 25.17
C ALA A 599 18.73 -42.83 23.69
N VAL A 600 18.80 -44.12 23.37
CA VAL A 600 18.56 -44.64 22.00
C VAL A 600 17.15 -44.27 21.53
N ARG A 601 16.13 -44.52 22.35
CA ARG A 601 14.74 -44.16 22.01
C ARG A 601 14.54 -42.66 21.82
N ALA A 602 15.17 -41.83 22.65
CA ALA A 602 15.12 -40.38 22.47
C ALA A 602 15.80 -39.92 21.16
N LEU A 603 16.87 -40.61 20.73
CA LEU A 603 17.52 -40.33 19.45
C LEU A 603 16.70 -40.82 18.25
N GLU A 604 15.99 -41.94 18.38
CA GLU A 604 15.03 -42.42 17.38
C GLU A 604 13.88 -41.43 17.20
N ASP A 605 13.30 -40.91 18.28
CA ASP A 605 12.30 -39.82 18.25
C ASP A 605 12.85 -38.61 17.48
N CYS A 606 14.06 -38.17 17.85
CA CYS A 606 14.72 -37.04 17.21
C CYS A 606 14.96 -37.25 15.71
N HIS A 607 15.31 -38.47 15.31
CA HIS A 607 15.54 -38.82 13.92
C HIS A 607 14.24 -38.71 13.11
N GLU A 608 13.14 -39.23 13.65
CA GLU A 608 11.82 -39.15 13.02
C GLU A 608 11.33 -37.69 12.89
N LEU A 609 11.44 -36.91 13.98
CA LEU A 609 11.07 -35.50 14.01
C LEU A 609 11.94 -34.63 13.07
N ALA A 610 13.23 -34.94 12.97
CA ALA A 610 14.15 -34.26 12.05
C ALA A 610 13.80 -34.58 10.59
N SER A 611 13.48 -35.84 10.27
CA SER A 611 13.04 -36.26 8.94
C SER A 611 11.74 -35.55 8.54
N LEU A 612 10.76 -35.47 9.45
CA LEU A 612 9.52 -34.73 9.17
C LEU A 612 9.79 -33.25 8.91
N SER A 613 10.70 -32.65 9.67
CA SER A 613 11.05 -31.24 9.51
C SER A 613 11.65 -30.95 8.13
N VAL A 614 12.43 -31.87 7.58
CA VAL A 614 12.94 -31.80 6.20
C VAL A 614 11.78 -31.82 5.19
N ASP A 615 10.87 -32.79 5.29
CA ASP A 615 9.73 -32.91 4.35
C ASP A 615 8.82 -31.65 4.36
N LEU A 616 8.59 -31.08 5.55
CA LEU A 616 7.82 -29.85 5.73
C LEU A 616 8.53 -28.65 5.09
N LEU A 617 9.85 -28.53 5.26
CA LEU A 617 10.65 -27.45 4.68
C LEU A 617 10.76 -27.56 3.16
N GLU A 618 10.85 -28.77 2.60
CA GLU A 618 10.77 -29.00 1.15
C GLU A 618 9.42 -28.54 0.59
N SER A 619 8.32 -28.87 1.28
CA SER A 619 6.97 -28.43 0.92
C SER A 619 6.83 -26.90 0.97
N CYS A 620 7.42 -26.27 2.00
CA CYS A 620 7.49 -24.80 2.09
C CYS A 620 8.18 -24.20 0.87
N ILE A 621 9.37 -24.71 0.52
CA ILE A 621 10.15 -24.23 -0.64
C ILE A 621 9.36 -24.42 -1.93
N GLY A 622 8.73 -25.57 -2.14
CA GLY A 622 7.90 -25.83 -3.31
C GLY A 622 6.78 -24.79 -3.51
N THR A 623 6.29 -24.20 -2.43
CA THR A 623 5.21 -23.20 -2.44
C THR A 623 5.72 -21.76 -2.58
N VAL A 624 6.80 -21.40 -1.88
CA VAL A 624 7.29 -20.01 -1.84
C VAL A 624 8.28 -19.67 -2.96
N ASN A 625 8.85 -20.68 -3.63
CA ASN A 625 9.86 -20.50 -4.66
C ASN A 625 9.19 -20.15 -6.00
N GLY A 626 9.55 -19.01 -6.58
CA GLY A 626 8.92 -18.49 -7.81
C GLY A 626 7.76 -17.51 -7.59
N THR A 627 7.33 -17.30 -6.34
CA THR A 627 6.20 -16.43 -6.01
C THR A 627 6.68 -15.10 -5.42
N THR A 628 6.48 -14.00 -6.16
CA THR A 628 6.82 -12.63 -5.71
C THR A 628 5.64 -11.90 -5.05
N GLN A 629 4.45 -12.51 -5.06
CA GLN A 629 3.19 -11.96 -4.55
C GLN A 629 2.70 -12.70 -3.28
N ALA A 630 1.71 -12.16 -2.57
CA ALA A 630 1.08 -12.81 -1.42
C ALA A 630 0.52 -14.18 -1.83
N LEU A 631 0.56 -15.14 -0.90
CA LEU A 631 -0.02 -16.46 -1.17
C LEU A 631 -1.55 -16.39 -1.00
N PRO A 632 -2.32 -17.18 -1.77
CA PRO A 632 -3.71 -17.46 -1.43
C PRO A 632 -3.82 -17.93 0.03
N VAL A 633 -4.89 -17.55 0.72
CA VAL A 633 -5.08 -17.82 2.18
C VAL A 633 -4.85 -19.29 2.54
N SER A 634 -5.32 -20.23 1.71
CA SER A 634 -5.10 -21.67 1.92
C SER A 634 -3.61 -22.03 1.90
N GLN A 635 -2.89 -21.63 0.85
CA GLN A 635 -1.45 -21.89 0.73
C GLN A 635 -0.64 -21.15 1.80
N ALA A 636 -1.07 -19.94 2.18
CA ALA A 636 -0.44 -19.18 3.26
C ALA A 636 -0.58 -19.90 4.61
N ASN A 637 -1.77 -20.45 4.89
CA ASN A 637 -2.04 -21.23 6.10
C ASN A 637 -1.25 -22.54 6.12
N ASP A 638 -1.15 -23.23 4.99
CA ASP A 638 -0.39 -24.47 4.88
C ASP A 638 1.09 -24.23 5.21
N VAL A 639 1.74 -23.26 4.56
CA VAL A 639 3.15 -22.95 4.80
C VAL A 639 3.39 -22.41 6.22
N HIS A 640 2.47 -21.61 6.76
CA HIS A 640 2.54 -21.16 8.15
C HIS A 640 2.49 -22.36 9.13
N THR A 641 1.60 -23.31 8.86
CA THR A 641 1.42 -24.53 9.66
C THR A 641 2.65 -25.41 9.58
N TRP A 642 3.20 -25.64 8.38
CA TRP A 642 4.42 -26.42 8.19
C TRP A 642 5.62 -25.82 8.92
N LEU A 643 5.87 -24.51 8.77
CA LEU A 643 6.96 -23.83 9.50
C LEU A 643 6.77 -23.85 11.02
N SER A 644 5.53 -23.79 11.50
CA SER A 644 5.21 -23.95 12.93
C SER A 644 5.48 -25.38 13.41
N GLY A 645 5.14 -26.37 12.59
CA GLY A 645 5.44 -27.78 12.84
C GLY A 645 6.94 -28.06 12.94
N VAL A 646 7.74 -27.49 12.03
CA VAL A 646 9.22 -27.61 12.05
C VAL A 646 9.81 -27.11 13.37
N VAL A 647 9.36 -25.96 13.88
CA VAL A 647 9.82 -25.43 15.18
C VAL A 647 9.40 -26.37 16.32
N THR A 648 8.18 -26.91 16.26
CA THR A 648 7.63 -27.79 17.29
C THR A 648 8.38 -29.13 17.33
N ASN A 649 8.64 -29.74 16.17
CA ASN A 649 9.37 -31.00 16.06
C ASN A 649 10.75 -30.92 16.72
N LEU A 650 11.49 -29.84 16.45
CA LEU A 650 12.82 -29.67 17.00
C LEU A 650 12.79 -29.49 18.53
N GLN A 651 11.78 -28.79 19.05
CA GLN A 651 11.57 -28.63 20.49
C GLN A 651 11.19 -29.96 21.17
N THR A 652 10.31 -30.75 20.55
CA THR A 652 9.92 -32.07 21.06
C THR A 652 11.11 -33.04 21.10
N CYS A 653 11.97 -33.01 20.08
CA CYS A 653 13.22 -33.76 20.08
C CYS A 653 14.13 -33.36 21.25
N LEU A 654 14.32 -32.06 21.49
CA LEU A 654 15.13 -31.57 22.60
C LEU A 654 14.58 -32.03 23.96
N GLU A 655 13.27 -31.92 24.17
CA GLU A 655 12.61 -32.36 25.40
C GLU A 655 12.76 -33.87 25.63
N GLY A 656 12.71 -34.67 24.55
CA GLY A 656 12.98 -36.10 24.60
C GLY A 656 14.42 -36.40 25.08
N LEU A 657 15.41 -35.69 24.55
CA LEU A 657 16.81 -35.83 24.96
C LEU A 657 17.05 -35.35 26.40
N GLU A 658 16.40 -34.26 26.84
CA GLU A 658 16.50 -33.75 28.22
C GLU A 658 15.88 -34.71 29.24
N SER A 659 14.84 -35.44 28.83
CA SER A 659 14.15 -36.41 29.67
C SER A 659 14.91 -37.74 29.80
N ALA A 660 16.00 -37.95 29.06
CA ALA A 660 16.86 -39.14 29.12
C ALA A 660 18.20 -38.82 29.81
N PRO A 661 18.37 -39.13 31.12
CA PRO A 661 19.56 -38.76 31.90
C PRO A 661 20.88 -39.32 31.35
N SER A 662 20.80 -40.44 30.62
CA SER A 662 21.93 -41.12 29.98
C SER A 662 22.32 -40.53 28.62
N ALA A 663 21.53 -39.61 28.06
CA ALA A 663 21.81 -38.93 26.81
C ALA A 663 22.69 -37.69 26.98
N GLU A 664 23.18 -37.38 28.19
CA GLU A 664 23.83 -36.11 28.50
C GLU A 664 25.04 -35.80 27.59
N ASN A 665 25.84 -36.81 27.21
CA ASN A 665 26.95 -36.61 26.26
C ASN A 665 26.45 -36.26 24.85
N VAL A 666 25.45 -36.98 24.34
CA VAL A 666 24.87 -36.74 23.01
C VAL A 666 24.12 -35.41 22.98
N LYS A 667 23.39 -35.10 24.04
CA LYS A 667 22.75 -33.81 24.27
C LYS A 667 23.79 -32.69 24.25
N ASN A 668 24.93 -32.83 24.92
CA ASN A 668 25.98 -31.82 24.91
C ASN A 668 26.56 -31.61 23.50
N ASP A 669 26.75 -32.68 22.73
CA ASP A 669 27.22 -32.62 21.35
C ASP A 669 26.23 -31.91 20.42
N MET A 670 24.92 -32.10 20.64
CA MET A 670 23.86 -31.61 19.75
C MET A 670 23.23 -30.28 20.19
N SER A 671 23.41 -29.87 21.45
CA SER A 671 22.72 -28.72 22.07
C SER A 671 22.91 -27.42 21.30
N GLN A 672 24.12 -27.16 20.79
CA GLN A 672 24.39 -25.94 20.03
C GLN A 672 23.64 -25.95 18.69
N THR A 673 23.66 -27.07 17.98
CA THR A 673 22.95 -27.25 16.70
C THR A 673 21.44 -27.10 16.88
N ILE A 674 20.86 -27.77 17.88
CA ILE A 674 19.42 -27.67 18.19
C ILE A 674 19.02 -26.23 18.51
N ASN A 675 19.83 -25.52 19.31
CA ASN A 675 19.56 -24.14 19.67
C ASN A 675 19.63 -23.19 18.45
N ASP A 676 20.61 -23.39 17.57
CA ASP A 676 20.77 -22.56 16.38
C ASP A 676 19.70 -22.86 15.32
N ASP A 677 19.34 -24.13 15.11
CA ASP A 677 18.25 -24.53 14.21
C ASP A 677 16.89 -24.03 14.71
N THR A 678 16.65 -24.07 16.03
CA THR A 678 15.43 -23.50 16.63
C THR A 678 15.31 -22.00 16.33
N LYS A 679 16.42 -21.26 16.46
CA LYS A 679 16.46 -19.84 16.12
C LYS A 679 16.21 -19.62 14.62
N LEU A 680 16.83 -20.41 13.77
CA LEU A 680 16.74 -20.32 12.32
C LEU A 680 15.32 -20.60 11.80
N HIS A 681 14.68 -21.66 12.29
CA HIS A 681 13.30 -22.01 11.94
C HIS A 681 12.32 -20.96 12.45
N SER A 682 12.53 -20.44 13.66
CA SER A 682 11.73 -19.34 14.21
C SER A 682 11.88 -18.05 13.39
N VAL A 683 13.09 -17.73 12.91
CA VAL A 683 13.32 -16.63 11.97
C VAL A 683 12.53 -16.86 10.69
N SER A 684 12.62 -18.04 10.10
CA SER A 684 11.95 -18.38 8.84
C SER A 684 10.43 -18.26 8.92
N LEU A 685 9.83 -18.75 10.01
CA LEU A 685 8.41 -18.56 10.32
C LEU A 685 8.05 -17.08 10.41
N ALA A 686 8.80 -16.29 11.19
CA ALA A 686 8.53 -14.87 11.39
C ALA A 686 8.63 -14.03 10.10
N LEU A 687 9.56 -14.38 9.21
CA LEU A 687 9.70 -13.74 7.90
C LEU A 687 8.60 -14.18 6.93
N PHE A 688 8.22 -15.45 6.96
CA PHE A 688 7.11 -15.96 6.15
C PHE A 688 5.79 -15.29 6.50
N THR A 689 5.42 -15.24 7.78
CA THR A 689 4.15 -14.64 8.26
C THR A 689 4.00 -13.21 7.77
N ARG A 690 5.08 -12.44 7.72
CA ARG A 690 5.06 -11.04 7.28
C ARG A 690 5.26 -10.87 5.78
N GLY A 691 5.86 -11.87 5.14
CA GLY A 691 6.14 -11.87 3.74
C GLY A 691 4.94 -12.26 2.90
N TRP A 692 4.20 -13.32 3.25
CA TRP A 692 3.21 -13.93 2.36
C TRP A 692 1.78 -14.07 2.91
N VAL A 693 1.54 -13.83 4.20
CA VAL A 693 0.18 -13.89 4.79
C VAL A 693 -0.51 -12.53 4.64
N SER A 694 -1.69 -12.49 4.01
CA SER A 694 -2.51 -11.27 3.91
C SER A 694 -3.22 -10.96 5.24
N ASN A 695 -3.37 -9.67 5.57
CA ASN A 695 -4.12 -9.20 6.76
C ASN A 695 -5.65 -9.33 6.59
N GLU A 696 -6.14 -10.33 5.85
CA GLU A 696 -7.57 -10.60 5.79
C GLU A 696 -8.01 -11.25 7.10
N THR A 697 -8.85 -10.55 7.85
CA THR A 697 -9.59 -11.12 8.97
C THR A 697 -10.48 -12.24 8.45
N VAL A 698 -10.13 -13.48 8.77
CA VAL A 698 -10.96 -14.65 8.48
C VAL A 698 -12.28 -14.49 9.24
N THR A 699 -13.33 -14.10 8.52
CA THR A 699 -14.71 -14.20 8.98
C THR A 699 -15.21 -15.59 8.62
N VAL A 700 -15.45 -16.43 9.62
CA VAL A 700 -16.08 -17.75 9.43
C VAL A 700 -17.60 -17.55 9.46
N PRO A 701 -18.37 -17.87 8.40
CA PRO A 701 -19.81 -17.72 8.41
C PRO A 701 -20.47 -18.82 9.27
N LEU A 702 -21.39 -18.43 10.16
CA LEU A 702 -22.36 -19.35 10.76
C LEU A 702 -23.33 -19.82 9.68
N VAL A 703 -23.30 -21.12 9.33
CA VAL A 703 -24.24 -21.74 8.38
C VAL A 703 -25.57 -22.02 9.07
N SER A 704 -26.66 -21.72 8.36
CA SER A 704 -28.05 -21.97 8.75
C SER A 704 -28.60 -23.26 8.12
N VAL A 705 -29.47 -23.92 8.88
CA VAL A 705 -30.03 -25.27 8.70
C VAL A 705 -31.11 -25.32 7.61
N LEU A 706 -31.11 -26.37 6.77
CA LEU A 706 -32.32 -27.04 6.26
C LEU A 706 -32.00 -28.50 5.80
N LYS A 707 -32.88 -29.42 6.21
CA LYS A 707 -32.83 -30.91 6.13
C LYS A 707 -33.13 -31.47 4.72
N VAL A 708 -32.55 -32.62 4.29
CA VAL A 708 -33.09 -34.01 4.07
C VAL A 708 -31.89 -34.97 3.65
N PRO A 709 -32.01 -36.31 3.39
CA PRO A 709 -31.42 -37.38 4.21
C PRO A 709 -30.22 -38.19 3.61
N VAL A 710 -29.35 -38.65 4.52
CA VAL A 710 -28.41 -39.82 4.51
C VAL A 710 -27.31 -39.90 3.44
N LEU A 711 -26.15 -39.33 3.75
CA LEU A 711 -24.76 -39.82 3.59
C LEU A 711 -23.91 -39.10 4.66
N PRO A 712 -22.83 -39.68 5.24
CA PRO A 712 -22.09 -39.02 6.32
C PRO A 712 -21.39 -37.76 5.78
N ARG A 713 -21.77 -36.59 6.32
CA ARG A 713 -21.23 -35.27 5.96
C ARG A 713 -20.43 -34.68 7.11
N VAL A 714 -19.32 -34.00 6.80
CA VAL A 714 -18.64 -33.05 7.69
C VAL A 714 -18.84 -31.67 7.07
N GLY A 715 -19.86 -30.93 7.52
CA GLY A 715 -20.27 -29.69 6.85
C GLY A 715 -20.97 -29.90 5.49
N ASP A 716 -20.78 -28.96 4.55
CA ASP A 716 -21.42 -28.95 3.21
C ASP A 716 -20.66 -29.75 2.13
N GLU A 717 -19.48 -30.30 2.42
CA GLU A 717 -18.64 -31.03 1.46
C GLU A 717 -18.80 -32.55 1.55
N ILE A 718 -18.84 -33.21 0.39
CA ILE A 718 -18.87 -34.68 0.26
C ILE A 718 -17.44 -35.20 0.37
N ILE A 719 -17.13 -35.98 1.42
CA ILE A 719 -15.83 -36.66 1.53
C ILE A 719 -15.77 -37.75 0.46
N LYS A 720 -14.90 -37.56 -0.53
CA LYS A 720 -14.61 -38.59 -1.54
C LYS A 720 -13.78 -39.68 -0.87
N VAL A 721 -14.28 -40.91 -0.82
CA VAL A 721 -13.56 -42.10 -0.34
C VAL A 721 -13.01 -42.84 -1.56
N SER A 722 -11.70 -43.08 -1.57
CA SER A 722 -11.01 -43.78 -2.67
C SER A 722 -11.19 -45.30 -2.56
N ASP A 723 -11.07 -45.83 -1.34
CA ASP A 723 -11.27 -47.24 -1.00
C ASP A 723 -11.50 -47.37 0.52
N PHE A 724 -11.92 -48.54 1.01
CA PHE A 724 -12.13 -48.76 2.45
C PHE A 724 -11.86 -50.19 2.93
N VAL A 725 -11.52 -50.32 4.21
CA VAL A 725 -11.33 -51.59 4.92
C VAL A 725 -11.99 -51.55 6.29
N VAL A 726 -12.41 -52.69 6.80
CA VAL A 726 -13.13 -52.83 8.07
C VAL A 726 -12.32 -53.62 9.10
N VAL A 727 -12.22 -53.08 10.31
CA VAL A 727 -11.53 -53.68 11.45
C VAL A 727 -12.55 -54.20 12.46
N SER A 728 -12.48 -55.49 12.80
CA SER A 728 -13.29 -56.10 13.84
C SER A 728 -12.53 -57.09 14.69
N LYS A 729 -12.67 -56.91 16.01
CA LYS A 729 -11.93 -57.69 17.02
C LYS A 729 -12.27 -59.18 17.00
N ASP A 730 -13.47 -59.55 16.53
CA ASP A 730 -13.90 -60.95 16.41
C ASP A 730 -13.43 -61.64 15.12
N GLY A 731 -12.72 -60.92 14.23
CA GLY A 731 -12.23 -61.43 12.96
C GLY A 731 -13.31 -61.63 11.90
N SER A 732 -14.50 -61.06 12.08
CA SER A 732 -15.60 -61.17 11.10
C SER A 732 -15.43 -60.31 9.84
N TRP A 733 -14.38 -59.48 9.77
CA TRP A 733 -14.13 -58.50 8.70
C TRP A 733 -12.67 -58.51 8.23
N ASP A 734 -12.25 -57.51 7.45
CA ASP A 734 -10.97 -57.49 6.72
C ASP A 734 -9.74 -57.63 7.63
N PHE A 735 -9.74 -56.94 8.77
CA PHE A 735 -8.64 -56.97 9.73
C PHE A 735 -9.11 -57.14 11.18
N THR A 736 -8.29 -57.79 12.00
CA THR A 736 -8.52 -57.90 13.46
C THR A 736 -7.88 -56.76 14.27
N THR A 737 -6.92 -56.05 13.68
CA THR A 737 -6.19 -54.93 14.31
C THR A 737 -6.22 -53.70 13.42
N ILE A 738 -6.18 -52.51 14.01
CA ILE A 738 -6.13 -51.25 13.26
C ILE A 738 -4.76 -51.10 12.58
N ASN A 739 -3.68 -51.59 13.19
CA ASN A 739 -2.35 -51.55 12.57
C ASN A 739 -2.26 -52.33 11.25
N ASP A 740 -2.87 -53.50 11.15
CA ASP A 740 -2.89 -54.27 9.90
C ASP A 740 -3.67 -53.53 8.80
N ALA A 741 -4.77 -52.87 9.18
CA ALA A 741 -5.54 -52.03 8.26
C ALA A 741 -4.76 -50.79 7.80
N VAL A 742 -3.98 -50.17 8.70
CA VAL A 742 -3.09 -49.05 8.35
C VAL A 742 -1.98 -49.52 7.40
N ALA A 743 -1.42 -50.71 7.58
CA ALA A 743 -0.41 -51.26 6.70
C ALA A 743 -0.92 -51.51 5.27
N ALA A 744 -2.22 -51.80 5.12
CA ALA A 744 -2.89 -51.99 3.84
C ALA A 744 -3.17 -50.69 3.07
N VAL A 745 -3.07 -49.53 3.71
CA VAL A 745 -3.23 -48.23 3.04
C VAL A 745 -2.15 -48.06 1.98
N PRO A 746 -2.48 -47.64 0.74
CA PRO A 746 -1.48 -47.33 -0.29
C PRO A 746 -0.54 -46.19 0.13
N ASP A 747 0.75 -46.29 -0.21
CA ASP A 747 1.68 -45.16 -0.06
C ASP A 747 1.38 -44.09 -1.12
N SER A 748 1.40 -42.81 -0.72
CA SER A 748 1.32 -41.65 -1.63
C SER A 748 0.05 -41.54 -2.50
N ALA A 749 -1.14 -41.85 -1.95
CA ALA A 749 -2.41 -41.56 -2.62
C ALA A 749 -2.52 -40.06 -2.98
N GLY A 750 -2.93 -39.72 -4.21
CA GLY A 750 -3.04 -38.33 -4.66
C GLY A 750 -4.22 -37.62 -4.02
N ALA A 751 -4.10 -36.31 -3.74
CA ALA A 751 -5.19 -35.51 -3.16
C ALA A 751 -6.50 -35.53 -3.99
N CYS A 752 -6.42 -35.89 -5.28
CA CYS A 752 -7.57 -36.02 -6.17
C CYS A 752 -8.29 -37.38 -6.08
N ASP A 753 -7.69 -38.39 -5.45
CA ASP A 753 -8.20 -39.77 -5.44
C ASP A 753 -9.25 -39.99 -4.35
N GLY A 754 -9.20 -39.21 -3.26
CA GLY A 754 -10.09 -39.34 -2.11
C GLY A 754 -9.43 -40.06 -0.93
N TYR A 755 -10.09 -40.05 0.23
CA TYR A 755 -9.60 -40.66 1.46
C TYR A 755 -9.69 -42.18 1.44
N PHE A 756 -8.67 -42.87 1.95
CA PHE A 756 -8.73 -44.29 2.24
C PHE A 756 -9.37 -44.49 3.63
N LEU A 757 -10.55 -45.09 3.69
CA LEU A 757 -11.33 -45.23 4.92
C LEU A 757 -10.99 -46.53 5.67
N ILE A 758 -10.58 -46.40 6.93
CA ILE A 758 -10.48 -47.50 7.88
C ILE A 758 -11.69 -47.40 8.82
N TYR A 759 -12.62 -48.33 8.70
CA TYR A 759 -13.79 -48.42 9.57
C TYR A 759 -13.55 -49.38 10.73
N VAL A 760 -13.66 -48.91 11.96
CA VAL A 760 -13.37 -49.68 13.17
C VAL A 760 -14.68 -49.94 13.93
N THR A 761 -15.10 -51.20 13.95
CA THR A 761 -16.34 -51.61 14.61
C THR A 761 -16.27 -51.41 16.13
N ALA A 762 -17.41 -51.55 16.82
CA ALA A 762 -17.46 -51.41 18.27
C ALA A 762 -16.57 -52.45 18.98
N GLY A 763 -15.70 -51.96 19.86
CA GLY A 763 -14.78 -52.79 20.63
C GLY A 763 -13.77 -51.94 21.40
N VAL A 764 -13.08 -52.59 22.34
CA VAL A 764 -11.88 -52.05 22.98
C VAL A 764 -10.67 -52.65 22.28
N TYR A 765 -9.93 -51.84 21.55
CA TYR A 765 -8.74 -52.18 20.78
C TYR A 765 -7.51 -51.79 21.62
N GLU A 766 -6.86 -52.79 22.19
CA GLU A 766 -5.64 -52.62 22.98
C GLU A 766 -4.42 -52.63 22.06
N GLU A 767 -4.18 -51.51 21.40
CA GLU A 767 -3.10 -51.36 20.43
C GLU A 767 -2.55 -49.95 20.39
N TYR A 768 -1.31 -49.82 19.92
CA TYR A 768 -0.67 -48.55 19.63
C TYR A 768 -0.65 -48.38 18.12
N VAL A 769 -1.41 -47.42 17.61
CA VAL A 769 -1.57 -47.22 16.17
C VAL A 769 -0.65 -46.09 15.73
N SER A 770 0.18 -46.37 14.72
CA SER A 770 1.10 -45.41 14.10
C SER A 770 0.86 -45.37 12.60
N ILE A 771 0.67 -44.17 12.02
CA ILE A 771 0.46 -44.00 10.58
C ILE A 771 1.74 -43.39 9.99
N ALA A 772 2.45 -44.12 9.14
CA ALA A 772 3.68 -43.61 8.54
C ALA A 772 3.44 -42.37 7.66
N SER A 773 4.42 -41.47 7.55
CA SER A 773 4.32 -40.23 6.75
C SER A 773 4.11 -40.46 5.25
N SER A 774 4.44 -41.66 4.76
CA SER A 774 4.18 -42.11 3.40
C SER A 774 2.69 -42.40 3.13
N LYS A 775 1.91 -42.71 4.17
CA LYS A 775 0.46 -42.96 4.10
C LYS A 775 -0.25 -41.60 4.22
N ARG A 776 -0.78 -41.07 3.10
CA ARG A 776 -1.50 -39.79 3.04
C ARG A 776 -3.01 -40.01 2.81
N HIS A 777 -3.84 -39.08 3.29
CA HIS A 777 -5.31 -39.10 3.14
C HIS A 777 -6.02 -40.33 3.76
N VAL A 778 -5.65 -40.71 4.99
CA VAL A 778 -6.33 -41.77 5.75
C VAL A 778 -7.48 -41.21 6.57
N PHE A 779 -8.65 -41.86 6.51
CA PHE A 779 -9.84 -41.50 7.30
C PHE A 779 -10.20 -42.66 8.24
N LEU A 780 -10.16 -42.44 9.56
CA LEU A 780 -10.47 -43.47 10.57
C LEU A 780 -11.86 -43.20 11.17
N LEU A 781 -12.79 -44.12 11.02
CA LEU A 781 -14.18 -43.97 11.46
C LEU A 781 -14.56 -45.09 12.44
N GLY A 782 -15.12 -44.74 13.60
CA GLY A 782 -15.58 -45.70 14.61
C GLY A 782 -17.12 -45.82 14.68
N ASP A 783 -17.62 -46.88 15.34
CA ASP A 783 -19.05 -47.12 15.64
C ASP A 783 -19.66 -46.11 16.65
N GLY A 784 -18.85 -45.19 17.19
CA GLY A 784 -19.25 -44.10 18.08
C GLY A 784 -18.33 -43.92 19.30
N ILE A 785 -18.37 -42.72 19.91
CA ILE A 785 -17.44 -42.23 20.96
C ILE A 785 -17.28 -43.14 22.20
N ASN A 786 -18.29 -43.94 22.52
CA ASN A 786 -18.28 -44.88 23.66
C ASN A 786 -18.36 -46.35 23.23
N ARG A 787 -18.20 -46.63 21.93
CA ARG A 787 -18.35 -47.97 21.35
C ARG A 787 -17.06 -48.46 20.74
N THR A 788 -16.30 -47.58 20.10
CA THR A 788 -14.98 -47.88 19.56
C THR A 788 -13.94 -47.17 20.40
N ILE A 789 -13.16 -47.93 21.17
CA ILE A 789 -12.16 -47.41 22.10
C ILE A 789 -10.81 -47.97 21.71
N ILE A 790 -9.86 -47.12 21.32
CA ILE A 790 -8.44 -47.50 21.17
C ILE A 790 -7.75 -47.14 22.47
N THR A 791 -7.08 -48.10 23.11
CA THR A 791 -6.48 -47.91 24.43
C THR A 791 -5.06 -48.46 24.49
N GLY A 792 -4.21 -47.76 25.23
CA GLY A 792 -2.83 -48.12 25.51
C GLY A 792 -2.45 -47.67 26.93
N ASN A 793 -1.44 -48.33 27.47
CA ASN A 793 -0.88 -48.14 28.80
C ASN A 793 0.62 -47.73 28.80
N ARG A 794 1.21 -47.33 27.67
CA ARG A 794 2.60 -46.85 27.61
C ARG A 794 2.72 -45.59 28.46
N SER A 795 3.73 -45.57 29.31
CA SER A 795 4.03 -44.41 30.14
C SER A 795 5.53 -44.11 30.13
N PHE A 796 5.85 -42.85 30.45
CA PHE A 796 7.23 -42.41 30.63
C PHE A 796 7.95 -43.20 31.73
N VAL A 797 7.22 -43.56 32.81
CA VAL A 797 7.76 -44.33 33.94
C VAL A 797 8.16 -45.75 33.51
N ASP A 798 7.48 -46.31 32.51
CA ASP A 798 7.77 -47.64 31.95
C ASP A 798 8.86 -47.62 30.87
N GLY A 799 9.57 -46.51 30.74
CA GLY A 799 10.72 -46.35 29.85
C GLY A 799 10.37 -45.92 28.42
N TRP A 800 9.12 -45.57 28.12
CA TRP A 800 8.72 -45.01 26.83
C TRP A 800 9.00 -43.50 26.78
N THR A 801 9.28 -42.97 25.60
CA THR A 801 9.36 -41.51 25.43
C THR A 801 7.96 -40.91 25.41
N THR A 802 7.83 -39.62 25.74
CA THR A 802 6.55 -38.91 25.65
C THR A 802 5.96 -39.02 24.25
N PHE A 803 6.81 -38.93 23.21
CA PHE A 803 6.42 -39.04 21.81
C PHE A 803 5.86 -40.43 21.45
N HIS A 804 6.55 -41.51 21.82
CA HIS A 804 6.09 -42.89 21.55
C HIS A 804 5.11 -43.47 22.58
N SER A 805 4.72 -42.69 23.59
CA SER A 805 3.70 -43.09 24.57
C SER A 805 2.26 -42.95 24.08
N ALA A 806 2.03 -42.20 22.99
CA ALA A 806 0.71 -42.01 22.43
C ALA A 806 0.07 -43.33 21.96
N THR A 807 -1.20 -43.55 22.33
CA THR A 807 -2.01 -44.71 21.90
C THR A 807 -2.36 -44.65 20.41
N LEU A 808 -2.55 -43.43 19.89
CA LEU A 808 -2.68 -43.13 18.47
C LEU A 808 -1.75 -41.95 18.19
N GLY A 809 -0.63 -42.22 17.51
CA GLY A 809 0.48 -41.27 17.30
C GLY A 809 0.98 -41.31 15.86
N ASN A 810 1.87 -40.39 15.49
CA ASN A 810 2.33 -40.21 14.09
C ASN A 810 1.17 -40.12 13.11
N ILE A 811 0.43 -39.02 13.15
CA ILE A 811 -0.71 -38.79 12.26
C ILE A 811 -0.30 -37.71 11.27
N TYR A 812 0.24 -38.12 10.12
CA TYR A 812 0.63 -37.21 9.03
C TYR A 812 -0.51 -36.95 8.03
N CYS A 813 -1.75 -37.24 8.44
CA CYS A 813 -2.96 -37.18 7.63
C CYS A 813 -4.00 -36.23 8.22
N TYR A 814 -4.92 -35.76 7.37
CA TYR A 814 -6.22 -35.24 7.79
C TYR A 814 -7.03 -36.36 8.45
N LEU A 815 -6.77 -36.64 9.73
CA LEU A 815 -7.55 -37.59 10.51
C LEU A 815 -8.82 -36.89 10.99
N VAL A 816 -9.94 -37.22 10.36
CA VAL A 816 -11.25 -36.79 10.85
C VAL A 816 -11.85 -37.97 11.61
N MET A 817 -11.82 -37.93 12.94
CA MET A 817 -12.57 -38.88 13.76
C MET A 817 -13.99 -38.34 13.94
N ILE A 818 -14.96 -38.91 13.23
CA ILE A 818 -16.37 -38.59 13.44
C ILE A 818 -16.95 -39.62 14.40
N SER A 819 -17.55 -39.14 15.48
CA SER A 819 -18.38 -39.93 16.39
C SER A 819 -19.84 -39.91 15.99
#